data_AF-A0A814MAS9-F1
#
_entry.id   AF-A0A814MAS9-F1
#
_cell.length_a   1.000
_cell.length_b   1.000
_cell.length_c   1.000
_cell.angle_alpha   90.00
_cell.angle_beta   90.00
_cell.angle_gamma   90.00
#
_symmetry.space_group_name_H-M   'P 1'
#
loop_
_entity.id
_entity.type
_entity.pdbx_description
1 polymer ?
#
loop_
_entity_poly.entity_id
_entity_poly.type
_entity_poly.pdbx_seq_one_letter_code
_entity_poly.pdbx_strand_id
1 'polypeptide(L)'
;MSKSNVLIAGAGIAGPVLAFWLSRAGMRSVVVERAPGLRTAGQTIDIRGVGFEVVRRMGLEELIRSRTTREQGIAIVDASNRKRAEFPVSLPGGGQGFTSDIEIVRGELVKILYESTCNSNNVEYVFEDYITSIKDHGDRVEVGFAKGSVREFDLVVAADGMHSKTRRLVFDGQSSLRPLGQHVCYFTIPYHESDGTWARWYNAPGGRTILLRPDNLGTTRALLAITSNSSEAYEKLDVKAQKEAIHKIFADAGWEASRVLSAMDAASDFYLQEIAQIKMEHWSKGRVALLGDAGYCPSPISGMGTSLAIVGSYILAGELARCKNHQDAFASYESLIRPYVDKAQKLPPGAPQIANPQTQFGISPKPPEALGRITIYIRKPSPDDDDDRKPPLRVYIPAARYYARRFPLKGPFLNFMLSTPIFANRATQETIIYSPSRVYILPALTDGRGKLYSIARLIATGYASFTAEEMHSSKSIDVNTYFQSSAVTGARVPKIDTQRGGFSSGLRVNVDSFGIYGDEDMNDDSDEYYEEDNDKNNKHHHTYDKPRHRNSKDDSSETTITSTKKTTSVSTATKKSVPHYDHAGVNFTLILEYIFPYPQSKKPVIGINGTSPGPLIDVFENDTVIIRVINRLDVPTAIHWHGVRQIGTPDMDGAVGLSQCAIPPGHEMIYKFQATPAGSTWYHGHLLEQLTDGLFGPLIIRRRPESYSDLYQSEQILTIADWYNIPAHTGLVPYHYSPTNPFGLPPPPDAIVVNGSFTQSLVIPANGSEVIRFRVICATAFSMFTISIDGLRLYIIEVDTTTTIPYAVDSFTVNVAQRVSFYVNLTELDPTYNSSGTPSVYIRIQANEAVYAQDVPHFIPPYENRCYPYPTFFTSLYLAVLSLDSTNSAPTYAASSATPILSNVSPPLDTNILDARPLIRNADGIPDSTHYCYIEVTFGADSDGYGVAFVNNVTYSSDANYMHMRDDPPAGFTSDLYEPLVFQMVRKAGQLAIPSPLLQAGNDLPVIQSDQNGHYLIPYQAVVDILINNTAGGEHPFHLHGHNFWIVSSSDYPEAEKLYAGDYIQRDTVSVPAGGWAKIRFVADNPGAWFFHCHIEWHMADGLAVAIIVAPEQLLTNGYNIPQSGQKQCEALQRFNTTYDPVLPSN
;
A
#
# COMPACT_ATOMS: atom_id res chain seq x y z
N MET A 1 27.33 22.53 15.25
CA MET A 1 26.92 23.39 16.39
C MET A 1 27.84 23.13 17.57
N SER A 2 27.81 23.95 18.64
CA SER A 2 28.43 23.57 19.92
C SER A 2 27.78 22.31 20.47
N LYS A 3 28.56 21.39 21.06
CA LYS A 3 28.06 20.12 21.60
C LYS A 3 27.14 20.38 22.81
N SER A 4 25.83 20.33 22.60
CA SER A 4 24.83 20.51 23.66
C SER A 4 25.00 19.48 24.79
N ASN A 5 24.82 19.93 26.02
CA ASN A 5 24.90 19.13 27.25
C ASN A 5 23.50 18.88 27.81
N VAL A 6 23.01 17.65 27.71
CA VAL A 6 21.62 17.26 28.05
C VAL A 6 21.57 16.48 29.36
N LEU A 7 20.74 16.91 30.31
CA LEU A 7 20.44 16.12 31.51
C LEU A 7 19.28 15.15 31.23
N ILE A 8 19.43 13.89 31.65
CA ILE A 8 18.43 12.83 31.49
C ILE A 8 18.10 12.30 32.89
N ALA A 9 16.87 12.50 33.35
CA ALA A 9 16.43 12.00 34.65
C ALA A 9 15.90 10.56 34.52
N GLY A 10 16.66 9.58 35.03
CA GLY A 10 16.25 8.17 35.18
C GLY A 10 17.06 7.18 34.32
N ALA A 11 17.76 6.25 34.97
CA ALA A 11 18.47 5.14 34.31
C ALA A 11 17.52 3.94 34.08
N GLY A 12 16.41 4.21 33.39
CA GLY A 12 15.39 3.23 33.02
C GLY A 12 15.70 2.53 31.70
N ILE A 13 14.69 2.40 30.83
CA ILE A 13 14.87 1.96 29.44
C ILE A 13 15.13 3.19 28.55
N ALA A 14 14.24 4.18 28.61
CA ALA A 14 14.34 5.40 27.80
C ALA A 14 15.64 6.18 28.01
N GLY A 15 16.07 6.41 29.26
CA GLY A 15 17.24 7.24 29.54
C GLY A 15 18.54 6.74 28.88
N PRO A 16 18.92 5.47 29.05
CA PRO A 16 20.05 4.86 28.35
C PRO A 16 19.90 4.81 26.82
N VAL A 17 18.70 4.54 26.27
CA VAL A 17 18.48 4.58 24.80
C VAL A 17 18.69 6.00 24.26
N LEU A 18 18.19 7.03 24.95
CA LEU A 18 18.42 8.43 24.59
C LEU A 18 19.90 8.78 24.68
N ALA A 19 20.59 8.38 25.75
CA ALA A 19 22.03 8.61 25.92
C ALA A 19 22.87 7.96 24.81
N PHE A 20 22.51 6.74 24.36
CA PHE A 20 23.13 6.05 23.23
C PHE A 20 23.04 6.88 21.94
N TRP A 21 21.84 7.33 21.58
CA TRP A 21 21.61 8.06 20.33
C TRP A 21 22.17 9.49 20.37
N LEU A 22 22.05 10.20 21.50
CA LEU A 22 22.71 11.50 21.70
C LEU A 22 24.25 11.38 21.63
N SER A 23 24.81 10.31 22.18
CA SER A 23 26.25 10.02 22.10
C SER A 23 26.71 9.78 20.66
N ARG A 24 25.91 9.09 19.83
CA ARG A 24 26.15 8.93 18.38
C ARG A 24 26.02 10.25 17.62
N ALA A 25 25.07 11.11 18.01
CA ALA A 25 24.94 12.49 17.51
C ALA A 25 26.03 13.46 18.01
N GLY A 26 27.03 12.99 18.75
CA GLY A 26 28.14 13.79 19.26
C GLY A 26 27.79 14.78 20.38
N MET A 27 26.58 14.69 20.94
CA MET A 27 26.08 15.49 22.06
C MET A 27 26.53 14.88 23.40
N ARG A 28 26.72 15.70 24.43
CA ARG A 28 27.01 15.20 25.78
C ARG A 28 25.70 14.93 26.51
N SER A 29 25.63 13.82 27.24
CA SER A 29 24.50 13.52 28.13
C SER A 29 24.96 13.16 29.55
N VAL A 30 24.12 13.51 30.53
CA VAL A 30 24.28 13.11 31.93
C VAL A 30 23.02 12.38 32.35
N VAL A 31 23.12 11.10 32.74
CA VAL A 31 21.98 10.30 33.20
C VAL A 31 22.01 10.22 34.73
N VAL A 32 21.02 10.82 35.39
CA VAL A 32 20.91 10.83 36.86
C VAL A 32 19.84 9.84 37.35
N GLU A 33 20.17 9.01 38.35
CA GLU A 33 19.29 7.99 38.91
C GLU A 33 19.36 7.94 40.44
N ARG A 34 18.19 7.94 41.08
CA ARG A 34 18.04 7.95 42.55
C ARG A 34 18.46 6.66 43.25
N ALA A 35 18.52 5.54 42.53
CA ALA A 35 18.97 4.26 43.05
C ALA A 35 20.51 4.21 43.16
N PRO A 36 21.08 3.39 44.05
CA PRO A 36 22.53 3.21 44.20
C PRO A 36 23.22 2.46 43.04
N GLY A 37 22.46 2.10 42.00
CA GLY A 37 22.95 1.44 40.81
C GLY A 37 21.77 1.12 39.87
N LEU A 38 22.03 0.32 38.84
CA LEU A 38 20.96 -0.16 37.95
C LEU A 38 19.91 -0.96 38.72
N ARG A 39 18.63 -0.62 38.48
CA ARG A 39 17.50 -1.39 39.00
C ARG A 39 17.28 -2.63 38.13
N THR A 40 18.04 -3.68 38.41
CA THR A 40 17.98 -5.01 37.77
C THR A 40 16.77 -5.84 38.19
N ALA A 41 16.07 -5.45 39.25
CA ALA A 41 14.76 -6.01 39.57
C ALA A 41 13.69 -5.58 38.55
N GLY A 42 12.71 -6.45 38.33
CA GLY A 42 11.58 -6.20 37.44
C GLY A 42 10.94 -7.48 36.92
N GLN A 43 9.85 -7.30 36.18
CA GLN A 43 9.11 -8.38 35.52
C GLN A 43 9.67 -8.65 34.11
N THR A 44 9.08 -9.62 33.43
CA THR A 44 9.25 -9.78 31.99
C THR A 44 8.62 -8.60 31.24
N ILE A 45 9.20 -8.23 30.10
CA ILE A 45 8.72 -7.15 29.24
C ILE A 45 8.89 -7.52 27.76
N ASP A 46 7.90 -7.16 26.96
CA ASP A 46 7.96 -7.30 25.51
C ASP A 46 8.76 -6.17 24.85
N ILE A 47 9.39 -6.47 23.73
CA ILE A 47 9.73 -5.50 22.67
C ILE A 47 8.89 -5.86 21.44
N ARG A 48 8.16 -4.88 20.87
CA ARG A 48 7.19 -5.09 19.78
C ARG A 48 7.26 -4.00 18.71
N GLY A 49 7.05 -4.37 17.44
CA GLY A 49 6.96 -3.45 16.30
C GLY A 49 8.21 -2.58 16.11
N VAL A 50 8.02 -1.31 15.75
CA VAL A 50 9.08 -0.31 15.50
C VAL A 50 10.10 -0.20 16.65
N GLY A 51 9.70 -0.50 17.90
CA GLY A 51 10.63 -0.55 19.04
C GLY A 51 11.73 -1.60 18.91
N PHE A 52 11.51 -2.65 18.11
CA PHE A 52 12.52 -3.66 17.82
C PHE A 52 13.47 -3.24 16.69
N GLU A 53 12.97 -2.56 15.66
CA GLU A 53 13.81 -2.02 14.58
C GLU A 53 14.82 -0.99 15.12
N VAL A 54 14.43 -0.16 16.10
CA VAL A 54 15.39 0.71 16.81
C VAL A 54 16.46 -0.12 17.55
N VAL A 55 16.10 -1.24 18.19
CA VAL A 55 17.06 -2.15 18.86
C VAL A 55 18.04 -2.78 17.87
N ARG A 56 17.59 -3.13 16.66
CA ARG A 56 18.45 -3.57 15.56
C ARG A 56 19.44 -2.48 15.16
N ARG A 57 18.99 -1.24 14.96
CA ARG A 57 19.86 -0.07 14.65
C ARG A 57 20.85 0.28 15.77
N MET A 58 20.56 -0.10 17.02
CA MET A 58 21.52 -0.01 18.13
C MET A 58 22.61 -1.10 18.09
N GLY A 59 22.45 -2.15 17.28
CA GLY A 59 23.34 -3.32 17.25
C GLY A 59 23.11 -4.29 18.41
N LEU A 60 21.91 -4.31 19.00
CA LEU A 60 21.62 -5.04 20.24
C LEU A 60 20.66 -6.23 20.06
N GLU A 61 20.21 -6.52 18.82
CA GLU A 61 19.26 -7.61 18.51
C GLU A 61 19.74 -8.98 19.03
N GLU A 62 20.92 -9.45 18.60
CA GLU A 62 21.45 -10.77 19.00
C GLU A 62 21.61 -10.88 20.52
N LEU A 63 22.18 -9.85 21.15
CA LEU A 63 22.43 -9.82 22.59
C LEU A 63 21.12 -9.87 23.39
N ILE A 64 20.06 -9.19 22.93
CA ILE A 64 18.74 -9.24 23.56
C ILE A 64 18.07 -10.60 23.31
N ARG A 65 18.09 -11.12 22.08
CA ARG A 65 17.56 -12.46 21.75
C ARG A 65 18.21 -13.55 22.61
N SER A 66 19.53 -13.46 22.85
CA SER A 66 20.27 -14.41 23.71
C SER A 66 19.78 -14.47 25.17
N ARG A 67 19.20 -13.36 25.68
CA ARG A 67 18.72 -13.22 27.06
C ARG A 67 17.17 -13.21 27.18
N THR A 68 16.45 -13.68 26.15
CA THR A 68 14.97 -13.83 26.18
C THR A 68 14.49 -14.89 27.18
N THR A 69 13.25 -14.74 27.68
CA THR A 69 12.63 -15.64 28.67
C THR A 69 12.41 -17.07 28.15
N ARG A 70 12.24 -17.22 26.83
CA ARG A 70 11.85 -18.47 26.14
C ARG A 70 10.46 -18.99 26.56
N GLU A 71 9.60 -18.11 27.04
CA GLU A 71 8.18 -18.42 27.25
C GLU A 71 7.56 -18.87 25.91
N GLN A 72 6.76 -19.95 25.93
CA GLN A 72 6.15 -20.50 24.71
C GLN A 72 4.75 -19.92 24.42
N GLY A 73 4.16 -19.24 25.41
CA GLY A 73 2.81 -18.71 25.34
C GLY A 73 2.18 -18.53 26.73
N ILE A 74 0.99 -17.94 26.74
CA ILE A 74 0.15 -17.76 27.93
C ILE A 74 -0.98 -18.80 27.93
N ALA A 75 -1.13 -19.52 29.04
CA ALA A 75 -2.23 -20.46 29.26
C ALA A 75 -3.13 -19.97 30.41
N ILE A 76 -4.45 -19.90 30.16
CA ILE A 76 -5.43 -19.71 31.23
C ILE A 76 -5.65 -21.05 31.91
N VAL A 77 -5.53 -21.14 33.23
CA VAL A 77 -5.64 -22.39 34.01
C VAL A 77 -6.79 -22.38 35.00
N ASP A 78 -7.27 -23.56 35.39
CA ASP A 78 -8.17 -23.73 36.54
C ASP A 78 -7.43 -24.04 37.84
N ALA A 79 -8.18 -24.11 38.95
CA ALA A 79 -7.62 -24.36 40.28
C ALA A 79 -6.92 -25.72 40.45
N SER A 80 -7.07 -26.64 39.49
CA SER A 80 -6.34 -27.92 39.40
C SER A 80 -5.15 -27.85 38.44
N ASN A 81 -4.67 -26.64 38.11
CA ASN A 81 -3.61 -26.34 37.14
C ASN A 81 -3.89 -26.82 35.70
N ARG A 82 -5.14 -27.12 35.34
CA ARG A 82 -5.48 -27.59 34.00
C ARG A 82 -5.70 -26.41 33.07
N LYS A 83 -5.01 -26.38 31.94
CA LYS A 83 -5.19 -25.39 30.87
C LYS A 83 -6.65 -25.40 30.37
N ARG A 84 -7.19 -24.20 30.10
CA ARG A 84 -8.56 -23.92 29.65
C ARG A 84 -8.58 -23.17 28.32
N ALA A 85 -7.56 -22.34 28.08
CA ALA A 85 -7.23 -21.72 26.81
C ALA A 85 -5.71 -21.57 26.72
N GLU A 86 -5.17 -21.55 25.50
CA GLU A 86 -3.74 -21.42 25.21
C GLU A 86 -3.53 -20.37 24.13
N PHE A 87 -2.57 -19.49 24.33
CA PHE A 87 -2.20 -18.41 23.41
C PHE A 87 -0.68 -18.47 23.18
N PRO A 88 -0.20 -19.13 22.12
CA PRO A 88 1.22 -19.22 21.81
C PRO A 88 1.82 -17.84 21.48
N VAL A 89 3.15 -17.73 21.56
CA VAL A 89 3.93 -16.54 21.13
C VAL A 89 3.61 -16.13 19.69
N SER A 90 3.62 -17.10 18.78
CA SER A 90 3.35 -16.90 17.36
C SER A 90 2.03 -17.56 16.98
N LEU A 91 1.16 -16.81 16.29
CA LEU A 91 -0.07 -17.33 15.70
C LEU A 91 0.21 -17.88 14.29
N PRO A 92 -0.46 -18.95 13.86
CA PRO A 92 -0.51 -19.31 12.43
C PRO A 92 -0.98 -18.11 11.61
N GLY A 93 -0.29 -17.79 10.52
CA GLY A 93 -0.51 -16.56 9.76
C GLY A 93 0.27 -15.32 10.25
N GLY A 94 1.27 -15.48 11.12
CA GLY A 94 2.29 -14.45 11.37
C GLY A 94 1.97 -13.38 12.43
N GLY A 95 0.81 -13.45 13.09
CA GLY A 95 0.47 -12.53 14.17
C GLY A 95 1.22 -12.83 15.49
N GLN A 96 1.61 -11.79 16.23
CA GLN A 96 2.06 -11.95 17.62
C GLN A 96 0.88 -12.29 18.55
N GLY A 97 1.12 -13.17 19.52
CA GLY A 97 0.18 -13.49 20.59
C GLY A 97 0.16 -12.47 21.73
N PHE A 98 -0.51 -12.84 22.84
CA PHE A 98 -0.56 -12.05 24.08
C PHE A 98 0.83 -11.84 24.73
N THR A 99 1.86 -12.57 24.30
CA THR A 99 3.27 -12.48 24.71
C THR A 99 4.13 -12.35 23.44
N SER A 100 5.27 -11.64 23.50
CA SER A 100 6.13 -11.37 22.33
C SER A 100 7.17 -12.48 22.09
N ASP A 101 7.62 -12.64 20.86
CA ASP A 101 8.81 -13.45 20.53
C ASP A 101 10.11 -12.86 21.10
N ILE A 102 10.05 -11.59 21.53
CA ILE A 102 11.14 -10.85 22.14
C ILE A 102 10.71 -10.35 23.52
N GLU A 103 10.35 -11.31 24.37
CA GLU A 103 10.20 -11.09 25.80
C GLU A 103 11.54 -11.27 26.53
N ILE A 104 11.90 -10.28 27.36
CA ILE A 104 13.14 -10.27 28.16
C ILE A 104 12.84 -9.85 29.61
N VAL A 105 13.59 -10.37 30.58
CA VAL A 105 13.53 -9.86 31.96
C VAL A 105 14.02 -8.41 31.98
N ARG A 106 13.21 -7.48 32.50
CA ARG A 106 13.49 -6.03 32.48
C ARG A 106 14.90 -5.67 32.95
N GLY A 107 15.42 -6.38 33.95
CA GLY A 107 16.77 -6.18 34.48
C GLY A 107 17.87 -6.40 33.46
N GLU A 108 17.76 -7.45 32.65
CA GLU A 108 18.74 -7.77 31.62
C GLU A 108 18.69 -6.76 30.46
N LEU A 109 17.50 -6.28 30.07
CA LEU A 109 17.40 -5.20 29.07
C LEU A 109 18.04 -3.89 29.58
N VAL A 110 17.72 -3.46 30.81
CA VAL A 110 18.32 -2.25 31.40
C VAL A 110 19.84 -2.39 31.54
N LYS A 111 20.33 -3.58 31.87
CA LYS A 111 21.76 -3.90 31.92
C LYS A 111 22.41 -3.79 30.54
N ILE A 112 21.86 -4.41 29.49
CA ILE A 112 22.35 -4.31 28.11
C ILE A 112 22.42 -2.86 27.63
N LEU A 113 21.38 -2.06 27.90
CA LEU A 113 21.30 -0.66 27.48
C LEU A 113 22.26 0.28 28.24
N TYR A 114 22.65 -0.07 29.47
CA TYR A 114 23.73 0.59 30.20
C TYR A 114 25.10 0.14 29.72
N GLU A 115 25.31 -1.17 29.52
CA GLU A 115 26.58 -1.75 29.04
C GLU A 115 26.99 -1.19 27.67
N SER A 116 26.03 -0.82 26.81
CA SER A 116 26.27 -0.16 25.52
C SER A 116 26.58 1.35 25.58
N THR A 117 26.51 1.98 26.76
CA THR A 117 26.64 3.44 26.91
C THR A 117 27.62 3.89 28.01
N CYS A 118 27.81 3.09 29.06
CA CYS A 118 28.59 3.46 30.25
C CYS A 118 30.09 3.71 30.00
N ASN A 119 30.63 3.18 28.89
CA ASN A 119 32.02 3.38 28.46
C ASN A 119 32.17 4.53 27.44
N SER A 120 31.12 5.28 27.13
CA SER A 120 31.19 6.42 26.19
C SER A 120 31.73 7.68 26.85
N ASN A 121 32.75 8.29 26.24
CA ASN A 121 33.30 9.60 26.64
C ASN A 121 32.26 10.75 26.62
N ASN A 122 31.11 10.56 25.98
CA ASN A 122 30.02 11.54 25.89
C ASN A 122 28.88 11.30 26.90
N VAL A 123 28.92 10.23 27.72
CA VAL A 123 27.84 9.85 28.65
C VAL A 123 28.35 9.78 30.09
N GLU A 124 27.68 10.47 31.00
CA GLU A 124 28.02 10.52 32.42
C GLU A 124 26.87 9.93 33.26
N TYR A 125 27.10 8.86 34.02
CA TYR A 125 26.09 8.27 34.92
C TYR A 125 26.27 8.73 36.37
N VAL A 126 25.20 9.23 36.99
CA VAL A 126 25.20 9.74 38.38
C VAL A 126 24.16 8.97 39.21
N PHE A 127 24.63 8.15 40.15
CA PHE A 127 23.78 7.32 41.01
C PHE A 127 23.59 7.89 42.44
N GLU A 128 22.55 7.42 43.12
CA GLU A 128 22.01 7.92 44.40
C GLU A 128 21.65 9.42 44.42
N ASP A 129 21.38 10.02 43.27
CA ASP A 129 21.06 11.45 43.18
C ASP A 129 19.80 11.67 42.34
N TYR A 130 19.15 12.82 42.51
CA TYR A 130 17.96 13.18 41.74
C TYR A 130 17.71 14.68 41.74
N ILE A 131 16.98 15.14 40.74
CA ILE A 131 16.61 16.55 40.58
C ILE A 131 15.66 16.99 41.71
N THR A 132 16.03 18.05 42.41
CA THR A 132 15.23 18.71 43.45
C THR A 132 14.61 20.02 42.98
N SER A 133 15.23 20.71 42.01
CA SER A 133 14.73 21.95 41.43
C SER A 133 15.19 22.14 39.99
N ILE A 134 14.36 22.80 39.18
CA ILE A 134 14.67 23.21 37.80
C ILE A 134 14.31 24.69 37.68
N LYS A 135 15.20 25.49 37.08
CA LYS A 135 14.90 26.84 36.59
C LYS A 135 15.32 26.93 35.13
N ASP A 136 14.39 27.31 34.26
CA ASP A 136 14.69 27.61 32.85
C ASP A 136 14.98 29.10 32.70
N HIS A 137 16.15 29.44 32.17
CA HIS A 137 16.60 30.81 31.93
C HIS A 137 16.45 31.25 30.46
N GLY A 138 15.97 30.35 29.58
CA GLY A 138 15.73 30.61 28.16
C GLY A 138 16.91 30.28 27.25
N ASP A 139 18.15 30.40 27.73
CA ASP A 139 19.39 29.94 27.07
C ASP A 139 20.00 28.69 27.75
N ARG A 140 19.84 28.57 29.07
CA ARG A 140 20.33 27.50 29.94
C ARG A 140 19.24 27.03 30.91
N VAL A 141 19.43 25.85 31.49
CA VAL A 141 18.62 25.33 32.59
C VAL A 141 19.51 25.11 33.81
N GLU A 142 19.21 25.81 34.91
CA GLU A 142 19.81 25.57 36.21
C GLU A 142 19.09 24.39 36.88
N VAL A 143 19.83 23.35 37.27
CA VAL A 143 19.28 22.16 37.92
C VAL A 143 19.96 21.92 39.26
N GLY A 144 19.14 21.84 40.32
CA GLY A 144 19.57 21.48 41.67
C GLY A 144 19.38 19.99 41.94
N PHE A 145 20.32 19.39 42.65
CA PHE A 145 20.42 17.96 42.94
C PHE A 145 20.32 17.65 44.44
N ALA A 146 19.86 16.45 44.78
CA ALA A 146 19.66 16.00 46.15
C ALA A 146 20.96 15.91 46.96
N LYS A 147 22.11 15.63 46.33
CA LYS A 147 23.44 15.71 46.96
C LYS A 147 23.95 17.17 47.15
N GLY A 148 23.11 18.17 46.88
CA GLY A 148 23.38 19.59 47.15
C GLY A 148 24.20 20.33 46.08
N SER A 149 24.50 19.67 44.95
CA SER A 149 25.13 20.33 43.80
C SER A 149 24.09 21.06 42.95
N VAL A 150 24.55 22.08 42.22
CA VAL A 150 23.79 22.79 41.17
C VAL A 150 24.62 22.73 39.89
N ARG A 151 23.99 22.42 38.76
CA ARG A 151 24.65 22.29 37.45
C ARG A 151 23.77 22.90 36.36
N GLU A 152 24.41 23.46 35.34
CA GLU A 152 23.74 24.01 34.15
C GLU A 152 23.74 23.03 32.98
N PHE A 153 22.64 23.02 32.23
CA PHE A 153 22.44 22.19 31.04
C PHE A 153 21.83 23.00 29.91
N ASP A 154 22.00 22.55 28.66
CA ASP A 154 21.30 23.11 27.51
C ASP A 154 19.81 22.71 27.54
N LEU A 155 19.52 21.47 27.97
CA LEU A 155 18.20 20.84 27.98
C LEU A 155 18.08 19.83 29.13
N VAL A 156 16.84 19.54 29.55
CA VAL A 156 16.52 18.47 30.51
C VAL A 156 15.44 17.55 29.95
N VAL A 157 15.64 16.23 30.04
CA VAL A 157 14.65 15.22 29.64
C VAL A 157 14.24 14.38 30.85
N ALA A 158 12.95 14.42 31.18
CA ALA A 158 12.35 13.58 32.19
C ALA A 158 12.07 12.17 31.63
N ALA A 159 12.79 11.16 32.12
CA ALA A 159 12.57 9.75 31.81
C ALA A 159 12.30 8.91 33.10
N ASP A 160 12.02 9.57 34.23
CA ASP A 160 11.91 8.96 35.57
C ASP A 160 10.56 8.28 35.86
N GLY A 161 9.85 7.88 34.80
CA GLY A 161 8.69 6.99 34.83
C GLY A 161 7.34 7.63 35.17
N MET A 162 6.30 6.81 35.30
CA MET A 162 4.91 7.23 35.55
C MET A 162 4.78 8.25 36.70
N HIS A 163 5.48 8.00 37.82
CA HIS A 163 5.47 8.86 39.00
C HIS A 163 6.51 10.00 38.99
N SER A 164 7.08 10.33 37.82
CA SER A 164 8.15 11.33 37.61
C SER A 164 8.07 12.54 38.54
N LYS A 165 9.15 12.80 39.29
CA LYS A 165 9.31 14.05 40.07
C LYS A 165 9.62 15.22 39.12
N THR A 166 10.46 14.96 38.12
CA THR A 166 10.89 15.93 37.11
C THR A 166 9.70 16.57 36.39
N ARG A 167 8.69 15.77 36.01
CA ARG A 167 7.43 16.27 35.42
C ARG A 167 6.72 17.25 36.34
N ARG A 168 6.54 16.93 37.63
CA ARG A 168 5.80 17.80 38.57
C ARG A 168 6.48 19.16 38.74
N LEU A 169 7.80 19.18 38.90
CA LEU A 169 8.60 20.42 39.04
C LEU A 169 8.41 21.44 37.90
N VAL A 170 7.87 21.03 36.74
CA VAL A 170 7.78 21.86 35.53
C VAL A 170 6.35 21.97 34.99
N PHE A 171 5.57 20.90 35.05
CA PHE A 171 4.19 20.78 34.52
C PHE A 171 3.13 20.78 35.64
N ASP A 172 3.43 21.38 36.79
CA ASP A 172 2.51 21.49 37.92
C ASP A 172 1.15 22.11 37.52
N GLY A 173 0.08 21.60 38.13
CA GLY A 173 -1.31 21.94 37.84
C GLY A 173 -2.03 20.97 36.89
N GLN A 174 -1.33 20.23 36.01
CA GLN A 174 -1.98 19.24 35.15
C GLN A 174 -2.24 17.91 35.86
N SER A 175 -3.52 17.53 36.00
CA SER A 175 -3.93 16.18 36.39
C SER A 175 -3.62 15.21 35.25
N SER A 176 -2.41 14.65 35.24
CA SER A 176 -1.87 13.80 34.16
C SER A 176 -2.16 12.31 34.31
N LEU A 177 -2.46 11.83 35.53
CA LEU A 177 -2.61 10.39 35.82
C LEU A 177 -4.07 9.95 35.65
N ARG A 178 -4.29 8.79 35.02
CA ARG A 178 -5.61 8.19 34.76
C ARG A 178 -5.64 6.75 35.27
N PRO A 179 -6.16 6.50 36.48
CA PRO A 179 -6.30 5.15 37.03
C PRO A 179 -7.22 4.26 36.18
N LEU A 180 -6.94 2.95 36.17
CA LEU A 180 -7.73 1.95 35.43
C LEU A 180 -8.49 0.96 36.35
N GLY A 181 -8.53 1.21 37.66
CA GLY A 181 -9.25 0.37 38.62
C GLY A 181 -8.60 -0.99 38.86
N GLN A 182 -7.27 -1.05 38.85
CA GLN A 182 -6.51 -2.25 39.13
C GLN A 182 -5.24 -1.93 39.90
N HIS A 183 -4.99 -2.67 40.97
CA HIS A 183 -3.72 -2.68 41.70
C HIS A 183 -2.99 -3.98 41.41
N VAL A 184 -1.67 -3.91 41.24
CA VAL A 184 -0.84 -5.10 40.97
C VAL A 184 0.40 -5.07 41.85
N CYS A 185 0.68 -6.19 42.52
CA CYS A 185 1.98 -6.42 43.13
C CYS A 185 2.79 -7.45 42.35
N TYR A 186 4.10 -7.25 42.38
CA TYR A 186 5.09 -7.91 41.54
C TYR A 186 6.28 -8.31 42.41
N PHE A 187 6.74 -9.54 42.24
CA PHE A 187 7.89 -10.09 42.96
C PHE A 187 8.42 -11.33 42.22
N THR A 188 9.57 -11.84 42.66
CA THR A 188 10.20 -13.04 42.11
C THR A 188 10.11 -14.20 43.10
N ILE A 189 9.75 -15.39 42.61
CA ILE A 189 9.66 -16.63 43.41
C ILE A 189 10.61 -17.70 42.83
N PRO A 190 11.04 -18.69 43.65
CA PRO A 190 11.80 -19.82 43.13
C PRO A 190 10.99 -20.61 42.09
N TYR A 191 11.66 -20.99 40.99
CA TYR A 191 11.09 -21.90 39.99
C TYR A 191 10.76 -23.26 40.61
N HIS A 192 9.71 -23.89 40.11
CA HIS A 192 9.31 -25.26 40.44
C HIS A 192 8.90 -26.00 39.16
N GLU A 193 9.05 -27.32 39.12
CA GLU A 193 8.77 -28.12 37.90
C GLU A 193 7.32 -27.97 37.38
N SER A 194 6.36 -27.61 38.24
CA SER A 194 4.97 -27.31 37.86
C SER A 194 4.79 -25.97 37.12
N ASP A 195 5.82 -25.13 37.05
CA ASP A 195 5.80 -23.83 36.34
C ASP A 195 5.95 -24.03 34.83
N GLY A 196 6.84 -24.92 34.39
CA GLY A 196 7.04 -25.29 32.99
C GLY A 196 7.60 -24.17 32.12
N THR A 197 7.14 -24.10 30.86
CA THR A 197 7.59 -23.15 29.81
C THR A 197 6.51 -22.16 29.36
N TRP A 198 5.36 -22.14 30.03
CA TRP A 198 4.20 -21.32 29.69
C TRP A 198 3.84 -20.41 30.86
N ALA A 199 3.43 -19.17 30.57
CA ALA A 199 2.75 -18.35 31.57
C ALA A 199 1.45 -19.03 32.00
N ARG A 200 1.15 -19.01 33.30
CA ARG A 200 -0.08 -19.58 33.87
C ARG A 200 -0.92 -18.49 34.49
N TRP A 201 -2.00 -18.11 33.79
CA TRP A 201 -2.97 -17.10 34.24
C TRP A 201 -4.13 -17.79 34.95
N TYR A 202 -4.24 -17.60 36.26
CA TYR A 202 -5.34 -18.07 37.08
C TYR A 202 -6.23 -16.89 37.54
N ASN A 203 -7.55 -17.08 37.50
CA ASN A 203 -8.54 -16.09 37.95
C ASN A 203 -9.36 -16.66 39.12
N ALA A 204 -9.54 -15.86 40.16
CA ALA A 204 -10.40 -16.13 41.32
C ALA A 204 -11.48 -15.03 41.45
N PRO A 205 -12.68 -15.33 42.01
CA PRO A 205 -13.78 -14.37 42.15
C PRO A 205 -13.38 -13.10 42.90
N GLY A 206 -14.02 -11.98 42.60
CA GLY A 206 -13.66 -10.65 43.11
C GLY A 206 -12.57 -9.94 42.32
N GLY A 207 -12.34 -10.30 41.05
CA GLY A 207 -11.36 -9.65 40.18
C GLY A 207 -9.91 -9.91 40.60
N ARG A 208 -9.65 -11.08 41.18
CA ARG A 208 -8.33 -11.50 41.68
C ARG A 208 -7.64 -12.37 40.64
N THR A 209 -6.43 -11.99 40.24
CA THR A 209 -5.62 -12.74 39.28
C THR A 209 -4.29 -13.14 39.91
N ILE A 210 -3.85 -14.36 39.63
CA ILE A 210 -2.50 -14.85 39.87
C ILE A 210 -1.90 -15.19 38.51
N LEU A 211 -0.84 -14.50 38.10
CA LEU A 211 -0.07 -14.81 36.90
C LEU A 211 1.34 -15.23 37.30
N LEU A 212 1.76 -16.41 36.87
CA LEU A 212 3.10 -16.95 37.06
C LEU A 212 3.79 -17.09 35.70
N ARG A 213 4.97 -16.50 35.54
CA ARG A 213 5.77 -16.52 34.29
C ARG A 213 7.16 -17.07 34.57
N PRO A 214 7.53 -18.28 34.09
CA PRO A 214 8.89 -18.80 34.20
C PRO A 214 9.89 -17.88 33.49
N ASP A 215 11.13 -17.83 33.96
CA ASP A 215 12.21 -17.12 33.26
C ASP A 215 13.49 -17.95 33.07
N ASN A 216 14.39 -17.39 32.28
CA ASN A 216 15.68 -17.98 31.91
C ASN A 216 16.75 -17.90 33.01
N LEU A 217 16.43 -17.39 34.21
CA LEU A 217 17.34 -17.23 35.34
C LEU A 217 17.12 -18.30 36.44
N GLY A 218 16.25 -19.28 36.19
CA GLY A 218 15.88 -20.31 37.18
C GLY A 218 14.87 -19.79 38.21
N THR A 219 14.12 -18.75 37.86
CA THR A 219 13.09 -18.16 38.72
C THR A 219 11.74 -18.05 38.00
N THR A 220 10.69 -17.76 38.76
CA THR A 220 9.35 -17.50 38.23
C THR A 220 8.94 -16.10 38.68
N ARG A 221 8.55 -15.23 37.74
CA ARG A 221 8.00 -13.91 38.05
C ARG A 221 6.54 -14.08 38.46
N ALA A 222 6.20 -13.56 39.63
CA ALA A 222 4.87 -13.64 40.20
C ALA A 222 4.19 -12.27 40.18
N LEU A 223 2.94 -12.28 39.75
CA LEU A 223 2.07 -11.12 39.63
C LEU A 223 0.73 -11.45 40.29
N LEU A 224 0.35 -10.65 41.30
CA LEU A 224 -0.99 -10.71 41.90
C LEU A 224 -1.72 -9.40 41.58
N ALA A 225 -2.86 -9.49 40.89
CA ALA A 225 -3.67 -8.33 40.52
C ALA A 225 -5.03 -8.33 41.22
N ILE A 226 -5.46 -7.14 41.64
CA ILE A 226 -6.75 -6.86 42.27
C ILE A 226 -7.42 -5.80 41.40
N THR A 227 -8.38 -6.21 40.59
CA THR A 227 -9.19 -5.32 39.76
C THR A 227 -10.50 -5.01 40.50
N SER A 228 -10.71 -3.75 40.87
CA SER A 228 -11.90 -3.32 41.62
C SER A 228 -12.26 -1.87 41.33
N ASN A 229 -13.49 -1.50 41.70
CA ASN A 229 -13.96 -0.11 41.64
C ASN A 229 -13.77 0.63 42.99
N SER A 230 -12.96 0.09 43.93
CA SER A 230 -12.68 0.77 45.20
C SER A 230 -11.56 1.80 45.04
N SER A 231 -11.63 2.91 45.79
CA SER A 231 -10.59 3.93 45.86
C SER A 231 -9.55 3.62 46.95
N GLU A 232 -9.28 2.33 47.18
CA GLU A 232 -8.37 1.86 48.22
C GLU A 232 -6.92 2.01 47.76
N ALA A 233 -6.23 2.99 48.35
CA ALA A 233 -4.87 3.36 48.00
C ALA A 233 -3.80 2.42 48.60
N TYR A 234 -3.80 1.17 48.16
CA TYR A 234 -2.83 0.15 48.61
C TYR A 234 -1.38 0.56 48.38
N GLU A 235 -1.09 1.36 47.34
CA GLU A 235 0.22 1.86 46.98
C GLU A 235 0.79 2.90 47.97
N LYS A 236 -0.06 3.44 48.86
CA LYS A 236 0.34 4.38 49.95
C LYS A 236 0.60 3.71 51.29
N LEU A 237 0.28 2.42 51.43
CA LEU A 237 0.60 1.63 52.62
C LEU A 237 2.10 1.27 52.64
N ASP A 238 2.65 1.01 53.83
CA ASP A 238 4.01 0.44 53.91
C ASP A 238 4.04 -1.01 53.39
N VAL A 239 5.22 -1.50 53.03
CA VAL A 239 5.40 -2.83 52.42
C VAL A 239 4.87 -3.97 53.29
N LYS A 240 4.92 -3.86 54.63
CA LYS A 240 4.37 -4.89 55.53
C LYS A 240 2.84 -4.86 55.49
N ALA A 241 2.24 -3.67 55.60
CA ALA A 241 0.79 -3.48 55.48
C ALA A 241 0.26 -3.91 54.08
N GLN A 242 1.04 -3.70 53.01
CA GLN A 242 0.76 -4.22 51.67
C GLN A 242 0.74 -5.75 51.65
N LYS A 243 1.82 -6.42 52.09
CA LYS A 243 1.87 -7.90 52.15
C LYS A 243 0.73 -8.46 53.01
N GLU A 244 0.46 -7.87 54.18
CA GLU A 244 -0.68 -8.25 55.05
C GLU A 244 -2.05 -8.08 54.38
N ALA A 245 -2.24 -7.07 53.51
CA ALA A 245 -3.48 -6.90 52.76
C ALA A 245 -3.60 -7.94 51.65
N ILE A 246 -2.53 -8.20 50.88
CA ILE A 246 -2.50 -9.21 49.83
C ILE A 246 -2.77 -10.62 50.39
N HIS A 247 -2.18 -10.97 51.54
CA HIS A 247 -2.50 -12.21 52.27
C HIS A 247 -4.00 -12.34 52.56
N LYS A 248 -4.63 -11.31 53.12
CA LYS A 248 -6.08 -11.31 53.43
C LYS A 248 -6.94 -11.43 52.17
N ILE A 249 -6.51 -10.82 51.07
CA ILE A 249 -7.26 -10.76 49.80
C ILE A 249 -7.10 -12.06 48.99
N PHE A 250 -6.01 -12.82 49.13
CA PHE A 250 -5.77 -14.07 48.38
C PHE A 250 -5.88 -15.36 49.21
N ALA A 251 -6.20 -15.29 50.51
CA ALA A 251 -6.28 -16.44 51.42
C ALA A 251 -7.20 -17.59 50.92
N ASP A 252 -8.35 -17.27 50.32
CA ASP A 252 -9.31 -18.23 49.76
C ASP A 252 -9.14 -18.49 48.25
N ALA A 253 -8.17 -17.85 47.59
CA ALA A 253 -8.06 -17.87 46.13
C ALA A 253 -7.75 -19.26 45.54
N GLY A 254 -7.14 -20.16 46.31
CA GLY A 254 -6.80 -21.53 45.85
C GLY A 254 -5.65 -21.58 44.84
N TRP A 255 -5.60 -22.65 44.04
CA TRP A 255 -4.48 -22.94 43.12
C TRP A 255 -3.12 -22.84 43.85
N GLU A 256 -2.12 -22.17 43.27
CA GLU A 256 -0.78 -22.00 43.84
C GLU A 256 -0.70 -20.86 44.89
N ALA A 257 -1.82 -20.21 45.28
CA ALA A 257 -1.82 -19.01 46.13
C ALA A 257 -1.01 -19.16 47.43
N SER A 258 -1.07 -20.32 48.09
CA SER A 258 -0.30 -20.58 49.33
C SER A 258 1.22 -20.52 49.11
N ARG A 259 1.72 -21.12 48.01
CA ARG A 259 3.14 -21.04 47.61
C ARG A 259 3.52 -19.60 47.27
N VAL A 260 2.69 -18.93 46.48
CA VAL A 260 2.93 -17.57 45.98
C VAL A 260 2.95 -16.56 47.13
N LEU A 261 2.01 -16.63 48.07
CA LEU A 261 1.98 -15.80 49.28
C LEU A 261 3.16 -16.08 50.22
N SER A 262 3.53 -17.35 50.42
CA SER A 262 4.70 -17.70 51.24
C SER A 262 6.01 -17.18 50.65
N ALA A 263 6.15 -17.22 49.32
CA ALA A 263 7.30 -16.67 48.63
C ALA A 263 7.27 -15.12 48.55
N MET A 264 6.07 -14.51 48.49
CA MET A 264 5.89 -13.05 48.58
C MET A 264 6.52 -12.48 49.84
N ASP A 265 6.39 -13.14 50.98
CA ASP A 265 6.98 -12.68 52.25
C ASP A 265 8.51 -12.63 52.19
N ALA A 266 9.13 -13.69 51.66
CA ALA A 266 10.58 -13.80 51.47
C ALA A 266 11.13 -12.90 50.35
N ALA A 267 10.29 -12.47 49.39
CA ALA A 267 10.73 -11.66 48.25
C ALA A 267 11.24 -10.27 48.67
N SER A 268 12.48 -9.98 48.28
CA SER A 268 13.20 -8.72 48.49
C SER A 268 12.96 -7.70 47.37
N ASP A 269 12.40 -8.13 46.23
CA ASP A 269 12.07 -7.30 45.07
C ASP A 269 10.58 -6.89 45.01
N PHE A 270 9.81 -7.17 46.06
CA PHE A 270 8.38 -6.88 46.14
C PHE A 270 8.07 -5.38 45.97
N TYR A 271 7.17 -5.06 45.03
CA TYR A 271 6.51 -3.75 44.96
C TYR A 271 5.05 -3.88 44.53
N LEU A 272 4.22 -2.92 44.94
CA LEU A 272 2.81 -2.78 44.57
C LEU A 272 2.61 -1.42 43.88
N GLN A 273 1.86 -1.39 42.78
CA GLN A 273 1.49 -0.16 42.07
C GLN A 273 0.01 -0.14 41.65
N GLU A 274 -0.57 1.05 41.59
CA GLU A 274 -1.81 1.31 40.85
C GLU A 274 -1.51 1.26 39.33
N ILE A 275 -2.39 0.60 38.58
CA ILE A 275 -2.32 0.55 37.11
C ILE A 275 -3.05 1.76 36.54
N ALA A 276 -2.29 2.65 35.91
CA ALA A 276 -2.75 3.90 35.35
C ALA A 276 -2.09 4.21 34.00
N GLN A 277 -2.64 5.19 33.29
CA GLN A 277 -1.99 5.86 32.16
C GLN A 277 -1.50 7.25 32.58
N ILE A 278 -0.47 7.76 31.90
CA ILE A 278 -0.14 9.19 31.92
C ILE A 278 -0.61 9.78 30.59
N LYS A 279 -1.44 10.82 30.66
CA LYS A 279 -1.87 11.62 29.52
C LYS A 279 -1.51 13.08 29.77
N MET A 280 -0.73 13.62 28.85
CA MET A 280 -0.25 15.01 28.86
C MET A 280 -0.74 15.72 27.61
N GLU A 281 -1.13 16.98 27.77
CA GLU A 281 -1.53 17.86 26.67
C GLU A 281 -0.33 18.19 25.78
N HIS A 282 0.81 18.50 26.40
CA HIS A 282 2.10 18.72 25.75
C HIS A 282 3.22 17.97 26.48
N TRP A 283 4.25 17.54 25.75
CA TRP A 283 5.42 16.83 26.28
C TRP A 283 6.66 17.70 26.43
N SER A 284 6.59 18.99 26.09
CA SER A 284 7.65 19.94 26.37
C SER A 284 7.15 21.24 26.99
N LYS A 285 8.04 21.92 27.71
CA LYS A 285 7.83 23.26 28.27
C LYS A 285 9.19 23.93 28.43
N GLY A 286 9.45 24.96 27.62
CA GLY A 286 10.76 25.59 27.54
C GLY A 286 11.83 24.59 27.09
N ARG A 287 12.89 24.45 27.88
CA ARG A 287 14.03 23.54 27.67
C ARG A 287 13.86 22.16 28.30
N VAL A 288 12.66 21.84 28.79
CA VAL A 288 12.35 20.56 29.43
C VAL A 288 11.41 19.74 28.56
N ALA A 289 11.75 18.47 28.32
CA ALA A 289 10.90 17.49 27.63
C ALA A 289 10.58 16.26 28.50
N LEU A 290 9.49 15.57 28.19
CA LEU A 290 9.02 14.35 28.83
C LEU A 290 9.16 13.16 27.87
N LEU A 291 9.66 12.02 28.37
CA LEU A 291 10.00 10.86 27.55
C LEU A 291 9.50 9.55 28.18
N GLY A 292 8.94 8.67 27.35
CA GLY A 292 8.39 7.37 27.77
C GLY A 292 7.28 7.51 28.81
N ASP A 293 7.29 6.64 29.83
CA ASP A 293 6.28 6.66 30.91
C ASP A 293 6.21 7.99 31.69
N ALA A 294 7.25 8.84 31.62
CA ALA A 294 7.19 10.17 32.22
C ALA A 294 6.25 11.12 31.47
N GLY A 295 6.09 10.98 30.15
CA GLY A 295 5.19 11.80 29.33
C GLY A 295 3.86 11.13 28.96
N TYR A 296 3.88 9.81 28.71
CA TYR A 296 2.80 9.14 27.99
C TYR A 296 2.64 7.63 28.30
N CYS A 297 2.83 7.22 29.57
CA CYS A 297 2.66 5.83 30.00
C CYS A 297 1.32 5.22 29.50
N PRO A 298 1.33 4.13 28.72
CA PRO A 298 0.11 3.52 28.15
C PRO A 298 -0.58 2.51 29.10
N SER A 299 -0.04 2.34 30.31
CA SER A 299 -0.26 1.22 31.23
C SER A 299 0.30 -0.14 30.75
N PRO A 300 0.71 -1.04 31.65
CA PRO A 300 1.17 -2.39 31.30
C PRO A 300 0.16 -3.24 30.50
N ILE A 301 -1.14 -2.95 30.60
CA ILE A 301 -2.22 -3.67 29.89
C ILE A 301 -2.06 -3.58 28.36
N SER A 302 -1.38 -2.54 27.86
CA SER A 302 -1.11 -2.35 26.43
C SER A 302 0.04 -3.21 25.87
N GLY A 303 0.95 -3.70 26.71
CA GLY A 303 2.22 -4.30 26.29
C GLY A 303 3.25 -3.31 25.67
N MET A 304 2.86 -2.07 25.37
CA MET A 304 3.65 -1.17 24.49
C MET A 304 4.63 -0.23 25.21
N GLY A 305 4.67 -0.20 26.54
CA GLY A 305 5.48 0.76 27.31
C GLY A 305 6.98 0.76 26.96
N THR A 306 7.56 -0.44 26.77
CA THR A 306 8.96 -0.61 26.35
C THR A 306 9.20 -0.05 24.94
N SER A 307 8.37 -0.41 23.97
CA SER A 307 8.51 0.08 22.59
C SER A 307 8.34 1.61 22.51
N LEU A 308 7.36 2.19 23.23
CA LEU A 308 7.17 3.64 23.31
C LEU A 308 8.36 4.37 23.95
N ALA A 309 9.02 3.75 24.93
CA ALA A 309 10.23 4.27 25.54
C ALA A 309 11.42 4.23 24.57
N ILE A 310 11.60 3.14 23.82
CA ILE A 310 12.69 2.97 22.85
C ILE A 310 12.51 3.90 21.64
N VAL A 311 11.34 3.86 20.98
CA VAL A 311 11.04 4.68 19.78
C VAL A 311 11.10 6.17 20.10
N GLY A 312 10.52 6.61 21.21
CA GLY A 312 10.57 8.03 21.59
C GLY A 312 11.98 8.53 21.90
N SER A 313 12.87 7.65 22.39
CA SER A 313 14.26 8.03 22.67
C SER A 313 15.06 8.21 21.37
N TYR A 314 14.79 7.39 20.35
CA TYR A 314 15.37 7.50 19.02
C TYR A 314 14.89 8.77 18.30
N ILE A 315 13.57 9.01 18.26
CA ILE A 315 13.00 10.21 17.60
C ILE A 315 13.49 11.48 18.30
N LEU A 316 13.46 11.55 19.63
CA LEU A 316 13.93 12.74 20.37
C LEU A 316 15.42 13.02 20.13
N ALA A 317 16.27 11.98 20.04
CA ALA A 317 17.68 12.16 19.71
C ALA A 317 17.89 12.66 18.27
N GLY A 318 17.17 12.06 17.30
CA GLY A 318 17.23 12.47 15.90
C GLY A 318 16.80 13.92 15.70
N GLU A 319 15.67 14.31 16.30
CA GLU A 319 15.16 15.68 16.20
C GLU A 319 16.05 16.72 16.90
N LEU A 320 16.66 16.36 18.03
CA LEU A 320 17.65 17.21 18.70
C LEU A 320 18.98 17.33 17.94
N ALA A 321 19.33 16.36 17.10
CA ALA A 321 20.50 16.43 16.22
C ALA A 321 20.21 17.20 14.91
N ARG A 322 18.97 17.13 14.41
CA ARG A 322 18.53 17.67 13.12
C ARG A 322 18.09 19.13 13.17
N CYS A 323 17.36 19.54 14.22
CA CYS A 323 16.74 20.86 14.27
C CYS A 323 17.71 21.96 14.77
N LYS A 324 17.51 23.20 14.28
CA LYS A 324 18.40 24.35 14.59
C LYS A 324 18.23 24.89 16.01
N ASN A 325 17.12 24.56 16.67
CA ASN A 325 16.79 24.95 18.03
C ASN A 325 15.96 23.82 18.70
N HIS A 326 15.75 23.91 20.01
CA HIS A 326 15.07 22.86 20.77
C HIS A 326 13.54 22.94 20.67
N GLN A 327 12.98 24.10 20.31
CA GLN A 327 11.54 24.32 20.14
C GLN A 327 11.03 23.48 18.95
N ASP A 328 11.69 23.61 17.79
CA ASP A 328 11.39 22.84 16.59
C ASP A 328 11.60 21.33 16.83
N ALA A 329 12.69 20.97 17.52
CA ALA A 329 13.00 19.59 17.86
C ALA A 329 11.91 18.95 18.74
N PHE A 330 11.48 19.64 19.80
CA PHE A 330 10.45 19.15 20.71
C PHE A 330 9.07 19.09 20.05
N ALA A 331 8.72 20.08 19.22
CA ALA A 331 7.47 20.10 18.47
C ALA A 331 7.41 18.96 17.44
N SER A 332 8.50 18.72 16.70
CA SER A 332 8.58 17.62 15.73
C SER A 332 8.57 16.26 16.42
N TYR A 333 9.35 16.07 17.49
CA TYR A 333 9.32 14.88 18.34
C TYR A 333 7.90 14.52 18.80
N GLU A 334 7.18 15.50 19.35
CA GLU A 334 5.80 15.32 19.81
C GLU A 334 4.86 14.99 18.64
N SER A 335 4.96 15.71 17.53
CA SER A 335 4.12 15.46 16.35
C SER A 335 4.33 14.07 15.74
N LEU A 336 5.57 13.56 15.72
CA LEU A 336 5.91 12.27 15.13
C LEU A 336 5.45 11.08 15.99
N ILE A 337 5.65 11.12 17.31
CA ILE A 337 5.31 9.97 18.18
C ILE A 337 3.85 10.00 18.68
N ARG A 338 3.14 11.13 18.62
CA ARG A 338 1.78 11.25 19.16
C ARG A 338 0.75 10.27 18.56
N PRO A 339 0.66 10.05 17.23
CA PRO A 339 -0.24 9.04 16.67
C PRO A 339 0.06 7.62 17.18
N TYR A 340 1.34 7.27 17.33
CA TYR A 340 1.78 5.96 17.82
C TYR A 340 1.47 5.77 19.31
N VAL A 341 1.66 6.83 20.12
CA VAL A 341 1.23 6.87 21.52
C VAL A 341 -0.28 6.72 21.64
N ASP A 342 -1.07 7.50 20.92
CA ASP A 342 -2.54 7.49 21.06
C ASP A 342 -3.15 6.13 20.62
N LYS A 343 -2.56 5.47 19.60
CA LYS A 343 -2.84 4.07 19.22
C LYS A 343 -2.54 3.12 20.39
N ALA A 344 -1.35 3.22 21.00
CA ALA A 344 -0.93 2.37 22.12
C ALA A 344 -1.66 2.63 23.45
N GLN A 345 -2.20 3.84 23.68
CA GLN A 345 -3.00 4.16 24.86
C GLN A 345 -4.47 3.74 24.76
N LYS A 346 -4.93 3.22 23.61
CA LYS A 346 -6.34 2.85 23.36
C LYS A 346 -6.61 1.40 23.75
N LEU A 347 -6.95 1.17 25.03
CA LEU A 347 -7.24 -0.17 25.55
C LEU A 347 -8.60 -0.72 25.04
N PRO A 348 -8.78 -2.06 24.98
CA PRO A 348 -10.06 -2.68 24.65
C PRO A 348 -11.20 -2.26 25.58
N PRO A 349 -12.45 -2.07 25.08
CA PRO A 349 -13.57 -1.65 25.92
C PRO A 349 -13.83 -2.61 27.09
N GLY A 350 -13.68 -2.12 28.32
CA GLY A 350 -13.86 -2.91 29.54
C GLY A 350 -12.61 -3.64 30.05
N ALA A 351 -11.42 -3.41 29.47
CA ALA A 351 -10.15 -3.78 30.10
C ALA A 351 -9.77 -2.77 31.20
N PRO A 352 -9.20 -3.20 32.35
CA PRO A 352 -8.83 -4.58 32.72
C PRO A 352 -9.98 -5.46 33.25
N GLN A 353 -11.18 -4.94 33.49
CA GLN A 353 -12.27 -5.63 34.21
C GLN A 353 -12.75 -6.93 33.53
N ILE A 354 -12.80 -6.99 32.20
CA ILE A 354 -13.18 -8.21 31.45
C ILE A 354 -12.13 -9.33 31.63
N ALA A 355 -10.84 -8.97 31.71
CA ALA A 355 -9.75 -9.92 31.89
C ALA A 355 -9.54 -10.36 33.35
N ASN A 356 -10.30 -9.80 34.30
CA ASN A 356 -10.20 -10.08 35.74
C ASN A 356 -11.62 -10.21 36.33
N PRO A 357 -12.32 -11.34 36.12
CA PRO A 357 -13.77 -11.41 36.34
C PRO A 357 -14.17 -11.35 37.82
N GLN A 358 -15.25 -10.62 38.11
CA GLN A 358 -15.75 -10.41 39.48
C GLN A 358 -16.47 -11.63 40.09
N THR A 359 -16.92 -12.60 39.29
CA THR A 359 -17.79 -13.70 39.77
C THR A 359 -17.35 -15.05 39.24
N GLN A 360 -17.67 -16.12 39.99
CA GLN A 360 -17.43 -17.51 39.57
C GLN A 360 -18.08 -17.85 38.21
N PHE A 361 -19.21 -17.21 37.88
CA PHE A 361 -19.85 -17.37 36.57
C PHE A 361 -18.99 -16.81 35.43
N GLY A 362 -18.35 -15.65 35.63
CA GLY A 362 -17.41 -15.06 34.66
C GLY A 362 -16.07 -15.79 34.53
N ILE A 363 -15.78 -16.76 35.42
CA ILE A 363 -14.58 -17.60 35.41
C ILE A 363 -14.87 -19.00 34.83
N SER A 364 -16.15 -19.39 34.75
CA SER A 364 -16.57 -20.71 34.29
C SER A 364 -16.43 -20.86 32.76
N PRO A 365 -15.61 -21.79 32.25
CA PRO A 365 -15.52 -22.07 30.81
C PRO A 365 -16.69 -22.91 30.27
N LYS A 366 -17.66 -23.30 31.11
CA LYS A 366 -18.93 -23.88 30.63
C LYS A 366 -19.87 -22.75 30.18
N PRO A 367 -20.27 -22.67 28.90
CA PRO A 367 -21.50 -21.97 28.55
C PRO A 367 -22.69 -22.65 29.27
N PRO A 368 -23.75 -21.91 29.64
CA PRO A 368 -24.87 -22.49 30.37
C PRO A 368 -25.59 -23.54 29.52
N GLU A 369 -25.72 -24.75 30.08
CA GLU A 369 -26.34 -25.94 29.44
C GLU A 369 -27.85 -25.77 29.14
N ALA A 370 -28.42 -24.60 29.46
CA ALA A 370 -29.76 -24.15 29.08
C ALA A 370 -29.86 -23.56 27.65
N LEU A 371 -28.74 -23.31 26.95
CA LEU A 371 -28.75 -23.04 25.51
C LEU A 371 -28.89 -24.36 24.75
N GLY A 372 -30.15 -24.80 24.59
CA GLY A 372 -30.49 -26.09 24.02
C GLY A 372 -30.01 -26.29 22.57
N ARG A 373 -29.63 -27.53 22.23
CA ARG A 373 -29.24 -27.95 20.87
C ARG A 373 -30.33 -27.60 19.85
N ILE A 374 -30.04 -26.67 18.95
CA ILE A 374 -30.83 -26.46 17.73
C ILE A 374 -30.36 -27.47 16.69
N THR A 375 -30.87 -28.70 16.76
CA THR A 375 -30.64 -29.71 15.71
C THR A 375 -31.49 -29.37 14.48
N ILE A 376 -30.88 -28.70 13.49
CA ILE A 376 -31.55 -28.40 12.23
C ILE A 376 -31.58 -29.67 11.36
N TYR A 377 -32.75 -30.30 11.27
CA TYR A 377 -32.98 -31.39 10.32
C TYR A 377 -33.17 -30.84 8.90
N ILE A 378 -32.10 -30.82 8.10
CA ILE A 378 -32.19 -30.57 6.67
C ILE A 378 -32.45 -31.92 5.98
N ARG A 379 -33.62 -32.07 5.35
CA ARG A 379 -33.95 -33.24 4.53
C ARG A 379 -33.35 -33.05 3.13
N LYS A 380 -32.55 -34.00 2.66
CA LYS A 380 -32.06 -34.03 1.28
C LYS A 380 -33.24 -34.14 0.29
N PRO A 381 -33.29 -33.34 -0.80
CA PRO A 381 -34.20 -33.59 -1.92
C PRO A 381 -33.92 -34.93 -2.61
N SER A 382 -34.90 -35.49 -3.30
CA SER A 382 -34.69 -36.58 -4.27
C SER A 382 -34.25 -35.98 -5.62
N PRO A 383 -33.61 -36.74 -6.54
CA PRO A 383 -33.27 -36.25 -7.88
C PRO A 383 -34.45 -35.88 -8.80
N ASP A 384 -35.70 -36.01 -8.32
CA ASP A 384 -36.93 -36.00 -9.14
C ASP A 384 -37.90 -34.82 -8.82
N ASP A 385 -37.53 -33.90 -7.92
CA ASP A 385 -38.38 -32.77 -7.47
C ASP A 385 -38.29 -31.55 -8.44
N ASP A 386 -38.90 -31.66 -9.63
CA ASP A 386 -38.94 -30.62 -10.67
C ASP A 386 -40.22 -29.75 -10.60
N ASP A 387 -40.26 -28.74 -9.71
CA ASP A 387 -41.39 -27.80 -9.56
C ASP A 387 -40.97 -26.41 -9.03
N ASP A 388 -40.74 -25.48 -9.96
CA ASP A 388 -40.17 -24.14 -9.77
C ASP A 388 -41.14 -23.09 -9.16
N ARG A 389 -42.04 -23.52 -8.25
CA ARG A 389 -43.20 -22.70 -7.79
C ARG A 389 -43.45 -22.66 -6.28
N LYS A 390 -42.48 -23.04 -5.44
CA LYS A 390 -42.63 -23.01 -3.97
C LYS A 390 -41.85 -21.84 -3.34
N PRO A 391 -42.48 -21.02 -2.45
CA PRO A 391 -41.81 -19.87 -1.85
C PRO A 391 -40.75 -20.29 -0.80
N PRO A 392 -39.74 -19.44 -0.53
CA PRO A 392 -38.61 -19.78 0.33
C PRO A 392 -39.02 -20.03 1.80
N LEU A 393 -38.28 -20.95 2.44
CA LEU A 393 -38.50 -21.37 3.82
C LEU A 393 -38.41 -20.19 4.82
N ARG A 394 -39.40 -20.06 5.71
CA ARG A 394 -39.35 -19.13 6.84
C ARG A 394 -38.93 -19.85 8.12
N VAL A 395 -37.74 -19.55 8.62
CA VAL A 395 -37.27 -20.00 9.96
C VAL A 395 -37.84 -19.07 11.04
N TYR A 396 -38.33 -19.64 12.14
CA TYR A 396 -38.92 -18.90 13.27
C TYR A 396 -38.07 -19.11 14.54
N ILE A 397 -37.63 -18.03 15.19
CA ILE A 397 -36.77 -18.10 16.40
C ILE A 397 -37.51 -17.52 17.62
N PRO A 398 -38.06 -18.34 18.52
CA PRO A 398 -38.91 -17.89 19.64
C PRO A 398 -38.08 -17.44 20.88
N ALA A 399 -37.16 -16.49 20.73
CA ALA A 399 -36.29 -16.02 21.82
C ALA A 399 -36.35 -14.50 22.13
N ALA A 400 -36.78 -13.67 21.18
CA ALA A 400 -36.63 -12.21 21.26
C ALA A 400 -37.39 -11.51 22.41
N ARG A 401 -38.42 -12.15 23.00
CA ARG A 401 -39.27 -11.53 24.04
C ARG A 401 -38.65 -11.46 25.44
N TYR A 402 -37.59 -12.21 25.74
CA TYR A 402 -37.02 -12.26 27.10
C TYR A 402 -35.96 -11.18 27.35
N TYR A 403 -35.01 -11.02 26.42
CA TYR A 403 -33.86 -10.13 26.60
C TYR A 403 -34.19 -8.62 26.50
N ALA A 404 -35.11 -8.25 25.62
CA ALA A 404 -35.48 -6.85 25.35
C ALA A 404 -36.09 -6.08 26.55
N ARG A 405 -36.35 -6.75 27.69
CA ARG A 405 -36.90 -6.16 28.91
C ARG A 405 -35.90 -6.00 30.07
N ARG A 406 -34.63 -6.40 29.93
CA ARG A 406 -33.69 -6.38 31.07
C ARG A 406 -32.26 -5.88 30.80
N PHE A 407 -31.83 -5.77 29.54
CA PHE A 407 -30.53 -5.15 29.20
C PHE A 407 -30.64 -4.29 27.93
N PRO A 408 -30.48 -2.95 28.02
CA PRO A 408 -30.46 -2.06 26.86
C PRO A 408 -29.06 -2.02 26.23
N LEU A 409 -28.64 -3.13 25.62
CA LEU A 409 -27.35 -3.21 24.91
C LEU A 409 -27.42 -2.44 23.58
N LYS A 410 -26.48 -1.50 23.38
CA LYS A 410 -26.21 -0.83 22.10
C LYS A 410 -24.87 -1.30 21.53
N GLY A 411 -24.80 -1.45 20.21
CA GLY A 411 -23.52 -1.48 19.47
C GLY A 411 -22.81 -2.84 19.36
N PRO A 412 -21.50 -2.83 19.01
CA PRO A 412 -20.83 -3.90 18.27
C PRO A 412 -20.54 -5.21 19.02
N PHE A 413 -20.95 -5.34 20.28
CA PHE A 413 -20.67 -6.51 21.12
C PHE A 413 -21.22 -7.84 20.54
N LEU A 414 -22.29 -7.77 19.73
CA LEU A 414 -22.87 -8.95 19.09
C LEU A 414 -22.00 -9.49 17.94
N ASN A 415 -21.27 -8.62 17.21
CA ASN A 415 -20.42 -9.06 16.10
C ASN A 415 -19.17 -9.78 16.60
N PHE A 416 -18.57 -9.29 17.69
CA PHE A 416 -17.38 -9.90 18.32
C PHE A 416 -17.63 -11.35 18.78
N MET A 417 -18.82 -11.63 19.31
CA MET A 417 -19.25 -12.98 19.70
C MET A 417 -19.54 -13.92 18.52
N LEU A 418 -19.59 -13.41 17.29
CA LEU A 418 -19.89 -14.17 16.07
C LEU A 418 -18.67 -14.31 15.13
N SER A 419 -17.55 -13.65 15.43
CA SER A 419 -16.34 -13.62 14.60
C SER A 419 -15.17 -14.45 15.13
N THR A 420 -15.38 -15.28 16.17
CA THR A 420 -14.31 -16.07 16.81
C THR A 420 -14.48 -17.56 16.49
N PRO A 421 -13.55 -18.21 15.75
CA PRO A 421 -13.62 -19.64 15.49
C PRO A 421 -13.28 -20.46 16.74
N ILE A 422 -14.13 -21.42 17.10
CA ILE A 422 -13.88 -22.38 18.20
C ILE A 422 -13.63 -23.77 17.60
N PHE A 423 -12.35 -24.12 17.42
CA PHE A 423 -11.97 -25.46 16.98
C PHE A 423 -11.74 -26.40 18.16
N ALA A 424 -12.60 -27.43 18.28
CA ALA A 424 -12.40 -28.56 19.17
C ALA A 424 -11.83 -29.74 18.37
N ASN A 425 -10.57 -30.10 18.64
CA ASN A 425 -9.86 -31.13 17.89
C ASN A 425 -10.27 -32.56 18.33
N ARG A 426 -10.79 -33.36 17.39
CA ARG A 426 -10.76 -34.83 17.39
C ARG A 426 -10.90 -35.37 15.97
N ALA A 427 -10.08 -36.33 15.61
CA ALA A 427 -10.02 -36.88 14.25
C ALA A 427 -11.15 -37.86 13.92
N THR A 428 -11.74 -37.72 12.73
CA THR A 428 -11.88 -38.78 11.70
C THR A 428 -12.35 -38.18 10.37
N GLN A 429 -11.72 -38.63 9.28
CA GLN A 429 -12.07 -38.63 7.84
C GLN A 429 -13.28 -37.81 7.30
N GLU A 430 -13.03 -37.26 6.10
CA GLU A 430 -13.99 -36.79 5.08
C GLU A 430 -14.94 -35.64 5.45
N THR A 431 -14.84 -34.52 4.73
CA THR A 431 -15.83 -33.43 4.83
C THR A 431 -15.94 -32.67 3.50
N ILE A 432 -17.09 -32.81 2.83
CA ILE A 432 -17.51 -31.98 1.69
C ILE A 432 -18.33 -30.82 2.25
N ILE A 433 -18.02 -29.57 1.87
CA ILE A 433 -18.68 -28.37 2.40
C ILE A 433 -19.30 -27.54 1.26
N TYR A 434 -20.55 -27.08 1.46
CA TYR A 434 -21.25 -26.13 0.59
C TYR A 434 -21.28 -24.74 1.23
N SER A 435 -21.28 -23.70 0.39
CA SER A 435 -21.30 -22.28 0.81
C SER A 435 -22.66 -21.80 1.34
N PRO A 436 -22.71 -20.94 2.39
CA PRO A 436 -23.95 -20.37 2.93
C PRO A 436 -24.31 -18.98 2.36
N SER A 437 -25.45 -18.89 1.66
CA SER A 437 -25.96 -17.63 1.09
C SER A 437 -26.71 -16.73 2.09
N ARG A 438 -26.30 -15.45 2.13
CA ARG A 438 -27.03 -14.23 2.58
C ARG A 438 -28.20 -14.38 3.58
N VAL A 439 -28.02 -13.84 4.79
CA VAL A 439 -29.11 -13.57 5.76
C VAL A 439 -29.28 -12.06 5.96
N TYR A 440 -30.50 -11.54 5.81
CA TYR A 440 -30.84 -10.14 6.08
C TYR A 440 -31.56 -9.99 7.43
N ILE A 441 -31.21 -8.96 8.21
CA ILE A 441 -31.91 -8.58 9.45
C ILE A 441 -32.29 -7.10 9.35
N LEU A 442 -33.59 -6.80 9.30
CA LEU A 442 -34.13 -5.44 9.31
C LEU A 442 -34.63 -5.07 10.71
N PRO A 443 -34.23 -3.93 11.30
CA PRO A 443 -34.77 -3.47 12.57
C PRO A 443 -36.19 -2.90 12.39
N ALA A 444 -37.13 -3.34 13.22
CA ALA A 444 -38.49 -2.78 13.27
C ALA A 444 -38.59 -1.68 14.32
N LEU A 445 -39.14 -0.52 13.94
CA LEU A 445 -39.49 0.54 14.89
C LEU A 445 -40.86 0.25 15.54
N THR A 446 -40.94 0.52 16.84
CA THR A 446 -42.15 0.42 17.66
C THR A 446 -42.31 1.65 18.53
N ASP A 447 -43.53 2.12 18.72
CA ASP A 447 -43.82 3.21 19.65
C ASP A 447 -43.70 2.78 21.13
N GLY A 448 -43.82 3.76 22.03
CA GLY A 448 -43.81 3.53 23.49
C GLY A 448 -44.98 2.69 24.04
N ARG A 449 -45.88 2.18 23.17
CA ARG A 449 -46.97 1.27 23.53
C ARG A 449 -46.89 -0.08 22.79
N GLY A 450 -45.83 -0.31 22.00
CA GLY A 450 -45.46 -1.61 21.44
C GLY A 450 -46.12 -1.99 20.12
N LYS A 451 -46.59 -1.02 19.32
CA LYS A 451 -47.16 -1.29 17.98
C LYS A 451 -46.08 -1.21 16.90
N LEU A 452 -45.97 -2.23 16.04
CA LEU A 452 -45.08 -2.19 14.87
C LEU A 452 -45.67 -1.33 13.75
N TYR A 453 -44.79 -0.60 13.06
CA TYR A 453 -45.05 0.01 11.75
C TYR A 453 -44.16 -0.65 10.69
N SER A 454 -44.69 -0.85 9.48
CA SER A 454 -43.91 -1.35 8.34
C SER A 454 -43.21 -0.20 7.62
N ILE A 455 -41.88 -0.23 7.57
CA ILE A 455 -41.07 0.72 6.80
C ILE A 455 -41.13 0.33 5.32
N ALA A 456 -42.23 0.70 4.66
CA ALA A 456 -42.45 0.59 3.22
C ALA A 456 -43.06 1.87 2.63
N ARG A 457 -43.06 2.98 3.40
CA ARG A 457 -43.72 4.25 3.03
C ARG A 457 -43.14 5.49 3.75
N LEU A 458 -41.81 5.60 3.80
CA LEU A 458 -41.11 6.76 4.36
C LEU A 458 -39.79 7.10 3.63
N ILE A 459 -39.72 6.79 2.33
CA ILE A 459 -38.70 7.28 1.40
C ILE A 459 -39.45 8.07 0.31
N ALA A 460 -40.00 9.23 0.67
CA ALA A 460 -40.86 10.05 -0.19
C ALA A 460 -40.99 11.52 0.25
N THR A 461 -39.98 12.07 0.93
CA THR A 461 -39.73 13.52 1.14
C THR A 461 -38.35 13.66 1.80
N GLY A 462 -37.59 14.70 1.45
CA GLY A 462 -36.19 14.86 1.90
C GLY A 462 -36.01 15.84 3.07
N TYR A 463 -34.74 16.14 3.36
CA TYR A 463 -34.24 17.23 4.22
C TYR A 463 -34.72 17.29 5.69
N ALA A 464 -33.90 16.73 6.59
CA ALA A 464 -33.56 17.36 7.88
C ALA A 464 -32.35 16.67 8.53
N SER A 465 -31.19 17.33 8.54
CA SER A 465 -30.06 16.99 9.42
C SER A 465 -30.16 17.82 10.70
N PHE A 466 -30.32 17.15 11.85
CA PHE A 466 -30.26 17.79 13.16
C PHE A 466 -28.89 17.52 13.80
N THR A 467 -28.22 18.57 14.26
CA THR A 467 -26.98 18.49 15.05
C THR A 467 -27.29 18.13 16.51
N ALA A 468 -26.29 17.64 17.25
CA ALA A 468 -26.48 16.99 18.54
C ALA A 468 -26.76 17.91 19.75
N GLU A 469 -26.89 19.24 19.55
CA GLU A 469 -26.94 20.21 20.65
C GLU A 469 -28.35 20.57 21.14
N GLU A 470 -29.42 20.31 20.37
CA GLU A 470 -30.79 20.67 20.79
C GLU A 470 -31.50 19.59 21.65
N MET A 471 -30.84 18.49 22.00
CA MET A 471 -31.45 17.38 22.74
C MET A 471 -31.55 17.60 24.28
N HIS A 472 -31.51 18.86 24.74
CA HIS A 472 -31.51 19.24 26.16
C HIS A 472 -32.56 20.31 26.55
N SER A 473 -33.79 20.16 26.06
CA SER A 473 -34.96 20.66 26.80
C SER A 473 -36.16 19.71 26.67
N SER A 474 -37.06 19.71 27.66
CA SER A 474 -38.16 18.76 27.76
C SER A 474 -39.53 19.41 27.51
N LYS A 475 -40.34 18.79 26.64
CA LYS A 475 -41.80 18.66 26.78
C LYS A 475 -42.40 17.72 25.73
N SER A 476 -43.54 17.14 26.08
CA SER A 476 -44.31 16.18 25.28
C SER A 476 -45.30 16.86 24.33
N ILE A 477 -45.45 16.33 23.11
CA ILE A 477 -46.58 16.59 22.22
C ILE A 477 -47.15 15.24 21.74
N ASP A 478 -48.47 15.16 21.59
CA ASP A 478 -49.23 13.94 21.30
C ASP A 478 -49.51 13.77 19.79
N VAL A 479 -49.83 12.55 19.34
CA VAL A 479 -49.94 12.19 17.92
C VAL A 479 -51.31 11.57 17.61
N ASN A 480 -52.29 12.38 17.19
CA ASN A 480 -53.52 11.92 16.53
C ASN A 480 -54.37 13.07 15.92
N THR A 481 -54.14 13.43 14.64
CA THR A 481 -55.19 14.03 13.79
C THR A 481 -54.92 13.92 12.27
N TYR A 482 -55.61 12.96 11.64
CA TYR A 482 -56.17 12.99 10.26
C TYR A 482 -55.30 12.96 8.98
N PHE A 483 -55.85 12.21 8.01
CA PHE A 483 -55.55 12.18 6.57
C PHE A 483 -56.55 13.06 5.79
N GLN A 484 -56.27 13.28 4.49
CA GLN A 484 -57.08 13.89 3.40
C GLN A 484 -56.60 15.30 2.95
N SER A 485 -56.70 15.70 1.68
CA SER A 485 -56.90 14.96 0.40
C SER A 485 -56.48 15.83 -0.79
N SER A 486 -56.53 15.29 -2.02
CA SER A 486 -55.94 15.89 -3.23
C SER A 486 -56.71 17.07 -3.86
N ALA A 487 -55.93 17.91 -4.57
CA ALA A 487 -56.21 18.49 -5.90
C ALA A 487 -56.80 19.91 -6.08
N VAL A 488 -56.65 20.39 -7.33
CA VAL A 488 -57.35 21.51 -8.03
C VAL A 488 -56.75 22.93 -7.97
N THR A 489 -56.04 23.29 -9.06
CA THR A 489 -55.84 24.61 -9.72
C THR A 489 -55.50 25.90 -8.93
N GLY A 490 -54.44 26.59 -9.39
CA GLY A 490 -54.64 27.83 -10.16
C GLY A 490 -54.31 29.22 -9.56
N ALA A 491 -53.55 30.00 -10.34
CA ALA A 491 -53.54 31.48 -10.45
C ALA A 491 -52.86 32.38 -9.37
N ARG A 492 -51.92 33.21 -9.88
CA ARG A 492 -51.61 34.63 -9.54
C ARG A 492 -51.12 35.02 -8.13
N VAL A 493 -49.80 35.28 -8.03
CA VAL A 493 -49.17 36.64 -7.97
C VAL A 493 -50.00 37.73 -7.25
N PRO A 494 -49.49 38.37 -6.15
CA PRO A 494 -48.51 39.45 -6.34
C PRO A 494 -47.41 39.72 -5.26
N LYS A 495 -46.38 40.41 -5.77
CA LYS A 495 -45.29 41.23 -5.17
C LYS A 495 -45.38 41.72 -3.71
N ILE A 496 -44.22 41.63 -3.03
CA ILE A 496 -43.47 42.72 -2.34
C ILE A 496 -41.97 42.36 -2.50
N ASP A 497 -40.99 43.10 -3.05
CA ASP A 497 -40.80 44.48 -3.57
C ASP A 497 -40.18 45.51 -2.56
N THR A 498 -38.98 46.06 -2.89
CA THR A 498 -38.11 47.02 -2.12
C THR A 498 -37.36 46.48 -0.87
N GLN A 499 -36.23 47.00 -0.34
CA GLN A 499 -35.09 47.91 -0.72
C GLN A 499 -33.98 47.74 0.39
N ARG A 500 -32.73 48.29 0.41
CA ARG A 500 -31.96 49.29 -0.38
C ARG A 500 -30.43 49.16 -0.12
N GLY A 501 -29.60 49.54 -1.11
CA GLY A 501 -28.25 50.16 -0.92
C GLY A 501 -27.02 49.23 -0.76
N GLY A 502 -25.83 49.53 -1.32
CA GLY A 502 -25.49 50.46 -2.42
C GLY A 502 -24.16 51.24 -2.27
N PHE A 503 -23.48 51.47 -3.41
CA PHE A 503 -22.36 52.42 -3.64
C PHE A 503 -21.01 52.11 -2.93
N SER A 504 -19.83 52.50 -3.44
CA SER A 504 -19.47 53.22 -4.69
C SER A 504 -18.06 52.93 -5.22
N SER A 505 -17.98 52.65 -6.53
CA SER A 505 -16.97 53.08 -7.54
C SER A 505 -15.61 53.68 -7.17
N GLY A 506 -14.57 53.29 -7.91
CA GLY A 506 -13.33 54.08 -8.13
C GLY A 506 -12.56 53.61 -9.37
N LEU A 507 -12.42 54.45 -10.41
CA LEU A 507 -11.84 54.06 -11.70
C LEU A 507 -10.94 55.15 -12.31
N ARG A 508 -9.71 54.76 -12.67
CA ARG A 508 -8.78 55.34 -13.69
C ARG A 508 -7.54 54.43 -13.70
N VAL A 509 -7.20 53.71 -14.77
CA VAL A 509 -6.76 54.18 -16.11
C VAL A 509 -5.45 54.95 -16.04
N ASN A 510 -4.39 54.35 -16.57
CA ASN A 510 -3.50 55.05 -17.49
C ASN A 510 -3.06 54.09 -18.61
N VAL A 511 -2.92 54.60 -19.83
CA VAL A 511 -2.46 53.86 -21.00
C VAL A 511 -1.50 54.78 -21.75
N ASP A 512 -0.31 54.30 -22.05
CA ASP A 512 0.59 54.92 -23.03
C ASP A 512 1.35 53.83 -23.79
N SER A 513 1.96 54.20 -24.91
CA SER A 513 2.21 53.30 -26.05
C SER A 513 3.68 53.27 -26.54
N PHE A 514 3.89 52.89 -27.81
CA PHE A 514 5.16 52.54 -28.50
C PHE A 514 5.67 51.10 -28.29
N GLY A 515 6.14 50.39 -29.33
CA GLY A 515 6.21 50.76 -30.76
C GLY A 515 6.52 49.56 -31.68
N ILE A 516 6.35 49.73 -32.99
CA ILE A 516 6.50 48.66 -34.01
C ILE A 516 7.75 48.90 -34.86
N TYR A 517 8.58 47.85 -35.03
CA TYR A 517 9.47 47.53 -36.16
C TYR A 517 9.74 46.01 -36.08
N GLY A 518 10.00 45.26 -37.15
CA GLY A 518 10.09 45.59 -38.58
C GLY A 518 11.04 44.60 -39.27
N ASP A 519 10.66 44.02 -40.40
CA ASP A 519 11.50 43.07 -41.16
C ASP A 519 12.69 43.77 -41.85
N GLU A 520 13.84 43.11 -41.92
CA GLU A 520 14.84 43.31 -43.00
C GLU A 520 15.44 41.96 -43.42
N ASP A 521 15.57 41.75 -44.73
CA ASP A 521 16.27 40.62 -45.34
C ASP A 521 17.80 40.76 -45.20
N MET A 522 18.52 39.63 -45.15
CA MET A 522 19.89 39.54 -45.67
C MET A 522 20.12 38.19 -46.32
N ASN A 523 20.65 38.20 -47.54
CA ASN A 523 21.08 37.03 -48.30
C ASN A 523 22.61 37.02 -48.43
N ASP A 524 23.11 35.83 -48.76
CA ASP A 524 24.35 35.56 -49.51
C ASP A 524 25.72 35.74 -48.83
N ASP A 525 26.71 35.22 -49.58
CA ASP A 525 28.16 35.15 -49.39
C ASP A 525 28.72 34.19 -48.32
N SER A 526 29.72 33.32 -48.59
CA SER A 526 30.11 32.56 -49.80
C SER A 526 31.23 31.54 -49.42
N ASP A 527 31.56 30.61 -50.34
CA ASP A 527 32.86 29.89 -50.49
C ASP A 527 33.36 28.96 -49.34
N GLU A 528 34.14 27.87 -49.52
CA GLU A 528 34.52 26.95 -50.63
C GLU A 528 35.03 25.63 -49.91
N TYR A 529 35.80 24.61 -50.38
CA TYR A 529 36.63 24.39 -51.57
C TYR A 529 36.83 22.86 -51.86
N TYR A 530 36.07 22.26 -52.81
CA TYR A 530 36.41 21.03 -53.60
C TYR A 530 36.60 19.70 -52.80
N GLU A 531 36.71 18.46 -53.33
CA GLU A 531 36.28 17.71 -54.56
C GLU A 531 36.12 16.21 -54.12
N GLU A 532 35.92 15.12 -54.89
CA GLU A 532 36.04 14.76 -56.32
C GLU A 532 35.10 13.54 -56.64
N ASP A 533 34.83 13.27 -57.93
CA ASP A 533 34.70 11.98 -58.67
C ASP A 533 34.35 10.60 -58.01
N ASN A 534 33.64 9.65 -58.67
CA ASN A 534 32.83 9.68 -59.92
C ASN A 534 31.92 8.40 -60.08
N ASP A 535 31.22 8.33 -61.21
CA ASP A 535 30.82 7.15 -61.99
C ASP A 535 29.38 6.57 -61.98
N LYS A 536 28.51 7.32 -62.70
CA LYS A 536 27.82 6.91 -63.96
C LYS A 536 26.56 6.00 -63.94
N ASN A 537 25.56 6.55 -64.65
CA ASN A 537 24.45 5.89 -65.40
C ASN A 537 23.27 5.30 -64.56
N ASN A 538 22.00 5.38 -64.99
CA ASN A 538 21.46 5.79 -66.30
C ASN A 538 20.04 6.42 -66.22
N LYS A 539 19.84 7.55 -66.94
CA LYS A 539 18.69 7.99 -67.80
C LYS A 539 17.31 7.29 -67.66
N HIS A 540 16.14 7.96 -67.82
CA HIS A 540 15.79 9.32 -68.33
C HIS A 540 14.28 9.64 -68.03
N HIS A 541 13.93 10.94 -67.83
CA HIS A 541 12.69 11.65 -68.29
C HIS A 541 11.25 11.12 -67.96
N HIS A 542 10.17 11.93 -67.90
CA HIS A 542 9.96 13.40 -67.98
C HIS A 542 8.59 13.84 -67.37
N THR A 543 8.55 15.05 -66.77
CA THR A 543 7.42 16.06 -66.69
C THR A 543 6.00 15.71 -66.19
N TYR A 544 5.51 16.56 -65.24
CA TYR A 544 4.21 17.28 -65.15
C TYR A 544 2.90 16.62 -65.65
N ASP A 545 1.77 16.71 -64.93
CA ASP A 545 0.96 17.95 -64.82
C ASP A 545 -0.09 17.98 -63.66
N LYS A 546 -0.85 19.10 -63.51
CA LYS A 546 -1.98 19.29 -62.56
C LYS A 546 -3.33 19.60 -63.26
N PRO A 547 -4.47 19.06 -62.75
CA PRO A 547 -5.68 19.89 -62.52
C PRO A 547 -6.47 19.47 -61.24
N ARG A 548 -6.86 20.38 -60.32
CA ARG A 548 -8.04 21.29 -60.30
C ARG A 548 -9.44 20.65 -60.13
N HIS A 549 -9.98 20.78 -58.91
CA HIS A 549 -11.39 20.96 -58.46
C HIS A 549 -12.62 20.40 -59.24
N ARG A 550 -13.58 19.84 -58.47
CA ARG A 550 -15.01 20.28 -58.48
C ARG A 550 -15.80 19.84 -57.22
N ASN A 551 -16.91 20.52 -56.94
CA ASN A 551 -17.82 20.28 -55.78
C ASN A 551 -19.24 19.88 -56.24
N SER A 552 -19.88 18.96 -55.51
CA SER A 552 -21.33 18.84 -55.25
C SER A 552 -21.53 17.70 -54.22
N LYS A 553 -22.13 17.80 -53.02
CA LYS A 553 -23.40 18.38 -52.51
C LYS A 553 -24.70 17.61 -52.85
N ASP A 554 -25.38 17.21 -51.76
CA ASP A 554 -26.84 16.96 -51.58
C ASP A 554 -27.45 15.73 -52.33
N ASP A 555 -28.49 15.00 -51.87
CA ASP A 555 -29.31 15.10 -50.64
C ASP A 555 -30.01 13.77 -50.20
N SER A 556 -30.48 13.76 -48.94
CA SER A 556 -31.61 13.06 -48.26
C SER A 556 -32.34 11.77 -48.76
N SER A 557 -32.76 10.94 -47.78
CA SER A 557 -34.08 10.23 -47.66
C SER A 557 -34.40 9.02 -48.59
N GLU A 558 -35.30 8.06 -48.27
CA GLU A 558 -35.93 7.65 -46.99
C GLU A 558 -36.42 6.17 -47.00
N THR A 559 -36.72 5.68 -45.79
CA THR A 559 -37.43 4.48 -45.30
C THR A 559 -38.52 3.81 -46.19
N THR A 560 -38.64 2.45 -46.17
CA THR A 560 -39.84 1.68 -45.67
C THR A 560 -39.93 0.19 -46.10
N ILE A 561 -39.74 -0.70 -45.12
CA ILE A 561 -40.48 -1.95 -44.77
C ILE A 561 -41.18 -2.79 -45.87
N THR A 562 -40.81 -4.08 -45.99
CA THR A 562 -41.75 -5.22 -45.89
C THR A 562 -41.04 -6.55 -45.60
N SER A 563 -41.77 -7.56 -45.11
CA SER A 563 -41.21 -8.83 -44.62
C SER A 563 -41.71 -10.06 -45.39
N THR A 564 -40.95 -11.15 -45.36
CA THR A 564 -41.50 -12.53 -45.45
C THR A 564 -40.49 -13.57 -44.96
N LYS A 565 -40.98 -14.60 -44.24
CA LYS A 565 -40.17 -15.77 -43.86
C LYS A 565 -40.14 -16.79 -44.99
N LYS A 566 -38.99 -17.40 -45.29
CA LYS A 566 -38.91 -18.80 -45.73
C LYS A 566 -37.56 -19.45 -45.44
N THR A 567 -37.53 -20.78 -45.52
CA THR A 567 -36.58 -21.65 -44.82
C THR A 567 -35.43 -22.12 -45.70
N THR A 568 -34.25 -22.30 -45.10
CA THR A 568 -33.17 -23.24 -45.47
C THR A 568 -32.88 -23.51 -46.95
N SER A 569 -31.73 -23.04 -47.41
CA SER A 569 -30.76 -23.93 -48.09
C SER A 569 -29.33 -23.41 -47.86
N VAL A 570 -28.37 -24.32 -47.69
CA VAL A 570 -26.94 -23.97 -47.67
C VAL A 570 -26.46 -23.91 -49.11
N SER A 571 -25.91 -22.78 -49.53
CA SER A 571 -25.16 -22.66 -50.78
C SER A 571 -23.88 -21.87 -50.52
N THR A 572 -22.80 -22.28 -51.20
CA THR A 572 -21.45 -21.76 -51.00
C THR A 572 -21.31 -20.36 -51.58
N ALA A 573 -21.33 -19.35 -50.70
CA ALA A 573 -20.98 -17.99 -51.08
C ALA A 573 -19.49 -17.92 -51.49
N THR A 574 -19.21 -17.40 -52.68
CA THR A 574 -17.85 -17.20 -53.17
C THR A 574 -17.09 -16.17 -52.33
N LYS A 575 -15.75 -16.30 -52.27
CA LYS A 575 -14.89 -15.26 -51.69
C LYS A 575 -15.14 -13.92 -52.40
N LYS A 576 -15.86 -12.99 -51.76
CA LYS A 576 -15.66 -11.57 -52.02
C LYS A 576 -14.22 -11.25 -51.64
N SER A 577 -13.48 -10.63 -52.54
CA SER A 577 -12.16 -10.09 -52.21
C SER A 577 -12.31 -9.07 -51.09
N VAL A 578 -11.64 -9.33 -49.96
CA VAL A 578 -11.35 -8.29 -48.98
C VAL A 578 -10.59 -7.18 -49.73
N PRO A 579 -10.91 -5.88 -49.52
CA PRO A 579 -10.13 -4.82 -50.13
C PRO A 579 -8.66 -4.97 -49.70
N HIS A 580 -7.76 -5.06 -50.68
CA HIS A 580 -6.33 -5.07 -50.39
C HIS A 580 -5.95 -3.63 -49.99
N TYR A 581 -6.06 -3.33 -48.71
CA TYR A 581 -5.47 -2.12 -48.16
C TYR A 581 -3.96 -2.24 -48.28
N ASP A 582 -3.33 -1.19 -48.79
CA ASP A 582 -1.89 -1.15 -48.99
C ASP A 582 -1.24 -1.02 -47.60
N HIS A 583 -0.44 -2.00 -47.19
CA HIS A 583 0.19 -2.05 -45.86
C HIS A 583 1.43 -1.12 -45.80
N ALA A 584 1.24 0.14 -46.20
CA ALA A 584 2.25 1.18 -46.07
C ALA A 584 2.60 1.37 -44.60
N GLY A 585 3.90 1.34 -44.27
CA GLY A 585 4.36 1.46 -42.89
C GLY A 585 3.96 2.81 -42.28
N VAL A 586 3.36 2.79 -41.09
CA VAL A 586 3.02 4.01 -40.34
C VAL A 586 4.28 4.48 -39.63
N ASN A 587 4.78 5.66 -40.02
CA ASN A 587 6.08 6.16 -39.57
C ASN A 587 5.92 7.22 -38.48
N PHE A 588 6.65 7.05 -37.37
CA PHE A 588 6.76 8.02 -36.29
C PHE A 588 8.24 8.38 -36.05
N THR A 589 8.49 9.51 -35.41
CA THR A 589 9.80 9.88 -34.86
C THR A 589 9.60 10.38 -33.45
N LEU A 590 10.40 9.85 -32.52
CA LEU A 590 10.38 10.19 -31.10
C LEU A 590 11.76 10.71 -30.71
N ILE A 591 11.83 12.00 -30.37
CA ILE A 591 13.02 12.67 -29.87
C ILE A 591 12.95 12.63 -28.34
N LEU A 592 13.94 12.00 -27.71
CA LEU A 592 14.04 11.87 -26.26
C LEU A 592 14.97 12.94 -25.71
N GLU A 593 14.44 13.88 -24.92
CA GLU A 593 15.19 15.06 -24.45
C GLU A 593 14.67 15.56 -23.09
N TYR A 594 15.53 16.18 -22.29
CA TYR A 594 15.14 16.72 -20.99
C TYR A 594 14.31 18.00 -21.13
N ILE A 595 13.11 18.01 -20.52
CA ILE A 595 12.16 19.12 -20.58
C ILE A 595 11.61 19.50 -19.21
N PHE A 596 11.08 20.71 -19.11
CA PHE A 596 10.20 21.14 -18.02
C PHE A 596 8.78 21.34 -18.61
N PRO A 597 7.94 20.29 -18.67
CA PRO A 597 6.67 20.35 -19.41
C PRO A 597 5.58 21.16 -18.68
N TYR A 598 5.76 21.41 -17.38
CA TYR A 598 4.77 22.03 -16.51
C TYR A 598 5.42 23.12 -15.64
N PRO A 599 4.81 24.30 -15.44
CA PRO A 599 5.38 25.38 -14.61
C PRO A 599 5.66 25.01 -13.14
N GLN A 600 5.08 23.92 -12.65
CA GLN A 600 5.23 23.43 -11.27
C GLN A 600 6.36 22.41 -11.10
N SER A 601 6.99 21.95 -12.19
CA SER A 601 8.03 20.92 -12.16
C SER A 601 9.29 21.39 -11.42
N LYS A 602 9.67 20.68 -10.34
CA LYS A 602 10.91 20.95 -9.59
C LYS A 602 12.16 20.32 -10.21
N LYS A 603 11.98 19.36 -11.12
CA LYS A 603 13.02 18.67 -11.89
C LYS A 603 12.68 18.69 -13.38
N PRO A 604 13.66 18.57 -14.29
CA PRO A 604 13.38 18.14 -15.65
C PRO A 604 12.85 16.70 -15.64
N VAL A 605 12.14 16.33 -16.70
CA VAL A 605 11.76 14.95 -17.02
C VAL A 605 12.23 14.59 -18.42
N ILE A 606 12.37 13.29 -18.68
CA ILE A 606 12.60 12.75 -20.01
C ILE A 606 11.31 12.97 -20.81
N GLY A 607 11.34 13.96 -21.70
CA GLY A 607 10.27 14.27 -22.63
C GLY A 607 10.42 13.52 -23.95
N ILE A 608 9.31 13.46 -24.68
CA ILE A 608 9.22 12.83 -26.00
C ILE A 608 8.62 13.87 -26.96
N ASN A 609 9.38 14.32 -27.96
CA ASN A 609 8.99 15.41 -28.87
C ASN A 609 8.54 16.69 -28.12
N GLY A 610 9.23 17.05 -27.03
CA GLY A 610 8.89 18.22 -26.21
C GLY A 610 7.72 18.06 -25.23
N THR A 611 7.07 16.89 -25.13
CA THR A 611 5.97 16.65 -24.18
C THR A 611 6.25 15.53 -23.17
N SER A 612 5.61 15.62 -22.02
CA SER A 612 5.31 14.50 -21.13
C SER A 612 3.81 14.60 -20.79
N PRO A 613 3.05 13.49 -20.77
CA PRO A 613 3.36 12.22 -21.44
C PRO A 613 3.75 12.43 -22.91
N GLY A 614 4.39 11.44 -23.51
CA GLY A 614 4.75 11.46 -24.92
C GLY A 614 3.54 11.52 -25.86
N PRO A 615 3.77 11.81 -27.16
CA PRO A 615 2.71 11.90 -28.14
C PRO A 615 1.94 10.58 -28.27
N LEU A 616 0.63 10.69 -28.51
CA LEU A 616 -0.22 9.55 -28.82
C LEU A 616 0.24 8.88 -30.13
N ILE A 617 0.51 7.58 -30.05
CA ILE A 617 0.63 6.71 -31.22
C ILE A 617 -0.72 6.04 -31.42
N ASP A 618 -1.40 6.38 -32.52
CA ASP A 618 -2.72 5.83 -32.90
C ASP A 618 -2.57 5.10 -34.24
N VAL A 619 -2.77 3.78 -34.21
CA VAL A 619 -2.54 2.84 -35.32
C VAL A 619 -3.62 1.77 -35.32
N PHE A 620 -3.73 0.95 -36.37
CA PHE A 620 -4.67 -0.18 -36.39
C PHE A 620 -3.99 -1.54 -36.26
N GLU A 621 -4.77 -2.51 -35.80
CA GLU A 621 -4.39 -3.91 -35.70
C GLU A 621 -3.89 -4.46 -37.05
N ASN A 622 -2.68 -5.00 -37.07
CA ASN A 622 -1.90 -5.46 -38.23
C ASN A 622 -1.26 -4.38 -39.12
N ASP A 623 -1.35 -3.09 -38.80
CA ASP A 623 -0.49 -2.08 -39.43
C ASP A 623 0.99 -2.36 -39.09
N THR A 624 1.90 -2.15 -40.05
CA THR A 624 3.36 -2.19 -39.78
C THR A 624 3.77 -0.82 -39.25
N VAL A 625 4.28 -0.78 -38.02
CA VAL A 625 4.68 0.46 -37.35
C VAL A 625 6.20 0.59 -37.42
N ILE A 626 6.67 1.79 -37.76
CA ILE A 626 8.10 2.13 -37.90
C ILE A 626 8.35 3.37 -37.05
N ILE A 627 9.24 3.28 -36.06
CA ILE A 627 9.47 4.37 -35.09
C ILE A 627 10.96 4.66 -34.98
N ARG A 628 11.37 5.84 -35.44
CA ARG A 628 12.73 6.34 -35.28
C ARG A 628 12.85 7.02 -33.92
N VAL A 629 13.50 6.36 -32.97
CA VAL A 629 13.79 6.89 -31.63
C VAL A 629 15.18 7.52 -31.65
N ILE A 630 15.28 8.79 -31.24
CA ILE A 630 16.51 9.58 -31.26
C ILE A 630 16.85 10.00 -29.84
N ASN A 631 18.00 9.57 -29.32
CA ASN A 631 18.43 9.88 -27.96
C ASN A 631 19.20 11.21 -27.92
N ARG A 632 18.64 12.25 -27.27
CA ARG A 632 19.32 13.51 -26.93
C ARG A 632 19.59 13.65 -25.42
N LEU A 633 19.38 12.60 -24.64
CA LEU A 633 19.81 12.53 -23.25
C LEU A 633 21.34 12.34 -23.19
N ASP A 634 21.93 12.60 -22.04
CA ASP A 634 23.33 12.30 -21.70
C ASP A 634 23.54 10.85 -21.22
N VAL A 635 22.45 10.11 -20.98
CA VAL A 635 22.42 8.68 -20.62
C VAL A 635 21.89 7.80 -21.77
N PRO A 636 22.27 6.51 -21.86
CA PRO A 636 21.63 5.55 -22.77
C PRO A 636 20.13 5.34 -22.46
N THR A 637 19.35 4.88 -23.44
CA THR A 637 17.88 4.68 -23.28
C THR A 637 17.34 3.59 -24.21
N ALA A 638 16.13 3.08 -23.96
CA ALA A 638 15.37 2.22 -24.87
C ALA A 638 13.87 2.33 -24.57
N ILE A 639 13.02 2.08 -25.57
CA ILE A 639 11.55 2.12 -25.43
C ILE A 639 10.98 0.70 -25.58
N HIS A 640 10.21 0.27 -24.59
CA HIS A 640 9.33 -0.90 -24.68
C HIS A 640 7.91 -0.53 -25.14
N TRP A 641 7.28 -1.46 -25.84
CA TRP A 641 5.96 -1.31 -26.46
C TRP A 641 4.98 -2.24 -25.74
N HIS A 642 4.44 -1.75 -24.62
CA HIS A 642 3.72 -2.57 -23.63
C HIS A 642 2.63 -3.44 -24.26
N GLY A 643 2.64 -4.74 -23.96
CA GLY A 643 1.62 -5.68 -24.44
C GLY A 643 1.58 -5.90 -25.96
N VAL A 644 2.47 -5.31 -26.75
CA VAL A 644 2.63 -5.59 -28.18
C VAL A 644 3.32 -6.93 -28.34
N ARG A 645 2.81 -7.80 -29.22
CA ARG A 645 3.30 -9.19 -29.31
C ARG A 645 4.69 -9.36 -29.94
N GLN A 646 5.24 -8.37 -30.64
CA GLN A 646 6.57 -8.43 -31.28
C GLN A 646 6.81 -9.69 -32.14
N ILE A 647 5.75 -10.20 -32.80
CA ILE A 647 5.80 -11.48 -33.52
C ILE A 647 6.87 -11.43 -34.62
N GLY A 648 7.84 -12.35 -34.54
CA GLY A 648 8.98 -12.42 -35.47
C GLY A 648 9.94 -11.21 -35.40
N THR A 649 9.78 -10.33 -34.40
CA THR A 649 10.57 -9.11 -34.18
C THR A 649 11.03 -9.00 -32.71
N PRO A 650 11.58 -10.07 -32.09
CA PRO A 650 11.90 -10.09 -30.66
C PRO A 650 12.97 -9.07 -30.24
N ASP A 651 13.82 -8.60 -31.16
CA ASP A 651 14.81 -7.53 -30.92
C ASP A 651 14.23 -6.11 -30.93
N MET A 652 12.95 -5.96 -31.29
CA MET A 652 12.23 -4.68 -31.30
C MET A 652 11.41 -4.46 -30.03
N ASP A 653 11.52 -5.37 -29.06
CA ASP A 653 10.72 -5.38 -27.83
C ASP A 653 11.03 -4.21 -26.88
N GLY A 654 12.29 -3.76 -26.77
CA GLY A 654 12.68 -2.63 -25.91
C GLY A 654 13.51 -3.01 -24.68
N ALA A 655 13.30 -4.21 -24.12
CA ALA A 655 13.98 -4.71 -22.94
C ALA A 655 15.52 -4.80 -23.08
N VAL A 656 16.26 -3.89 -22.44
CA VAL A 656 17.72 -3.82 -22.56
C VAL A 656 18.41 -5.03 -21.91
N GLY A 657 19.39 -5.60 -22.62
CA GLY A 657 20.10 -6.81 -22.24
C GLY A 657 19.32 -8.11 -22.53
N LEU A 658 18.00 -8.02 -22.74
CA LEU A 658 17.17 -9.16 -23.13
C LEU A 658 16.97 -9.21 -24.65
N SER A 659 16.28 -8.22 -25.22
CA SER A 659 15.97 -8.13 -26.65
C SER A 659 17.00 -7.32 -27.43
N GLN A 660 17.47 -6.21 -26.85
CA GLN A 660 18.32 -5.24 -27.53
C GLN A 660 19.38 -4.59 -26.63
N CYS A 661 20.32 -3.88 -27.25
CA CYS A 661 21.19 -2.94 -26.56
C CYS A 661 20.47 -1.61 -26.30
N ALA A 662 20.97 -0.80 -25.38
CA ALA A 662 20.52 0.58 -25.23
C ALA A 662 20.93 1.44 -26.45
N ILE A 663 20.16 2.49 -26.74
CA ILE A 663 20.50 3.57 -27.67
C ILE A 663 21.44 4.54 -26.93
N PRO A 664 22.72 4.70 -27.34
CA PRO A 664 23.62 5.63 -26.67
C PRO A 664 23.23 7.11 -26.89
N PRO A 665 23.72 8.04 -26.07
CA PRO A 665 23.60 9.49 -26.30
C PRO A 665 23.96 9.89 -27.73
N GLY A 666 23.18 10.78 -28.33
CA GLY A 666 23.37 11.29 -29.70
C GLY A 666 23.10 10.29 -30.82
N HIS A 667 22.70 9.05 -30.51
CA HIS A 667 22.40 8.00 -31.49
C HIS A 667 20.89 7.79 -31.67
N GLU A 668 20.52 6.95 -32.63
CA GLU A 668 19.14 6.60 -32.95
C GLU A 668 18.97 5.10 -33.20
N MET A 669 17.73 4.63 -33.06
CA MET A 669 17.28 3.29 -33.44
C MET A 669 15.96 3.39 -34.20
N ILE A 670 15.79 2.55 -35.22
CA ILE A 670 14.53 2.40 -35.93
C ILE A 670 13.88 1.10 -35.46
N TYR A 671 12.87 1.23 -34.61
CA TYR A 671 11.98 0.14 -34.24
C TYR A 671 11.06 -0.18 -35.41
N LYS A 672 10.80 -1.46 -35.67
CA LYS A 672 9.86 -1.91 -36.69
C LYS A 672 9.15 -3.20 -36.28
N PHE A 673 7.84 -3.11 -36.02
CA PHE A 673 7.03 -4.22 -35.55
C PHE A 673 5.61 -4.18 -36.16
N GLN A 674 4.82 -5.22 -35.92
CA GLN A 674 3.40 -5.25 -36.26
C GLN A 674 2.56 -4.85 -35.04
N ALA A 675 1.64 -3.90 -35.20
CA ALA A 675 0.73 -3.50 -34.12
C ALA A 675 -0.32 -4.60 -33.87
N THR A 676 -0.14 -5.40 -32.83
CA THR A 676 -1.07 -6.48 -32.44
C THR A 676 -0.86 -6.86 -30.97
N PRO A 677 -1.91 -7.17 -30.19
CA PRO A 677 -3.34 -7.14 -30.56
C PRO A 677 -3.94 -5.72 -30.55
N ALA A 678 -5.20 -5.58 -30.99
CA ALA A 678 -5.98 -4.36 -30.74
C ALA A 678 -6.30 -4.15 -29.25
N GLY A 679 -6.32 -2.90 -28.81
CA GLY A 679 -6.70 -2.50 -27.45
C GLY A 679 -6.09 -1.16 -27.03
N SER A 680 -6.22 -0.86 -25.73
CA SER A 680 -5.51 0.25 -25.10
C SER A 680 -4.16 -0.22 -24.57
N THR A 681 -3.08 0.41 -25.01
CA THR A 681 -1.76 0.20 -24.43
C THR A 681 -0.92 1.47 -24.43
N TRP A 682 0.38 1.33 -24.21
CA TRP A 682 1.32 2.42 -23.96
C TRP A 682 2.74 2.00 -24.32
N TYR A 683 3.66 2.94 -24.25
CA TYR A 683 5.09 2.72 -24.47
C TYR A 683 5.88 3.47 -23.40
N HIS A 684 6.99 2.90 -22.92
CA HIS A 684 7.78 3.47 -21.83
C HIS A 684 9.26 3.13 -21.89
N GLY A 685 10.07 3.84 -21.09
CA GLY A 685 11.46 3.54 -20.85
C GLY A 685 11.63 2.17 -20.22
N HIS A 686 12.52 1.34 -20.76
CA HIS A 686 12.76 -0.03 -20.27
C HIS A 686 14.25 -0.30 -19.99
N LEU A 687 14.89 0.71 -19.41
CA LEU A 687 16.27 0.73 -18.95
C LEU A 687 16.36 1.68 -17.75
N LEU A 688 16.76 1.15 -16.59
CA LEU A 688 16.77 1.88 -15.32
C LEU A 688 15.39 2.50 -15.02
N GLU A 689 15.33 3.41 -14.06
CA GLU A 689 14.12 4.05 -13.57
C GLU A 689 13.61 5.18 -14.50
N GLN A 690 13.77 5.03 -15.82
CA GLN A 690 13.45 6.06 -16.80
C GLN A 690 11.93 6.31 -16.93
N LEU A 691 11.07 5.35 -16.56
CA LEU A 691 9.62 5.58 -16.40
C LEU A 691 9.37 6.63 -15.30
N THR A 692 10.02 6.47 -14.15
CA THR A 692 9.99 7.41 -13.00
C THR A 692 10.51 8.80 -13.38
N ASP A 693 11.52 8.86 -14.26
CA ASP A 693 12.02 10.13 -14.79
C ASP A 693 11.21 10.69 -15.99
N GLY A 694 10.11 10.04 -16.40
CA GLY A 694 9.05 10.60 -17.25
C GLY A 694 8.92 10.01 -18.66
N LEU A 695 9.72 9.01 -19.02
CA LEU A 695 9.77 8.39 -20.35
C LEU A 695 8.59 7.44 -20.57
N PHE A 696 7.40 7.98 -20.89
CA PHE A 696 6.23 7.17 -21.25
C PHE A 696 5.23 7.94 -22.14
N GLY A 697 4.40 7.21 -22.89
CA GLY A 697 3.30 7.78 -23.70
C GLY A 697 2.23 6.74 -24.11
N PRO A 698 1.04 7.17 -24.57
CA PRO A 698 -0.06 6.26 -24.91
C PRO A 698 0.06 5.68 -26.34
N LEU A 699 -0.31 4.40 -26.50
CA LEU A 699 -0.31 3.65 -27.75
C LEU A 699 -1.67 2.95 -27.91
N ILE A 700 -2.50 3.43 -28.83
CA ILE A 700 -3.81 2.84 -29.11
C ILE A 700 -3.73 2.04 -30.41
N ILE A 701 -4.08 0.76 -30.34
CA ILE A 701 -4.14 -0.15 -31.49
C ILE A 701 -5.61 -0.44 -31.77
N ARG A 702 -6.19 0.26 -32.75
CA ARG A 702 -7.63 0.19 -33.07
C ARG A 702 -7.96 -1.05 -33.92
N ARG A 703 -9.13 -1.66 -33.68
CA ARG A 703 -9.64 -2.71 -34.57
C ARG A 703 -10.35 -2.09 -35.78
N ARG A 704 -10.51 -2.86 -36.88
CA ARG A 704 -11.29 -2.46 -38.06
C ARG A 704 -12.47 -3.43 -38.28
N PRO A 705 -13.73 -3.08 -37.96
CA PRO A 705 -14.17 -1.88 -37.22
C PRO A 705 -13.77 -1.92 -35.74
N GLU A 706 -13.75 -0.77 -35.09
CA GLU A 706 -13.51 -0.66 -33.64
C GLU A 706 -14.72 -1.20 -32.87
N SER A 707 -14.49 -1.90 -31.76
CA SER A 707 -15.59 -2.45 -30.96
C SER A 707 -16.34 -1.34 -30.24
N TYR A 708 -17.67 -1.37 -30.31
CA TYR A 708 -18.57 -0.34 -29.78
C TYR A 708 -18.43 1.06 -30.40
N SER A 709 -17.89 1.19 -31.63
CA SER A 709 -17.77 2.47 -32.36
C SER A 709 -19.06 3.30 -32.39
N ASP A 710 -20.21 2.63 -32.45
CA ASP A 710 -21.52 3.25 -32.64
C ASP A 710 -22.20 3.61 -31.30
N LEU A 711 -21.57 3.28 -30.16
CA LEU A 711 -22.12 3.45 -28.81
C LEU A 711 -21.76 4.80 -28.20
N TYR A 712 -20.52 5.26 -28.41
CA TYR A 712 -19.97 6.49 -27.86
C TYR A 712 -19.74 7.56 -28.93
N GLN A 713 -19.81 8.84 -28.55
CA GLN A 713 -19.65 9.97 -29.47
C GLN A 713 -18.27 10.62 -29.37
N SER A 714 -17.58 10.47 -28.24
CA SER A 714 -16.19 10.87 -28.07
C SER A 714 -15.38 9.86 -27.25
N GLU A 715 -14.06 9.94 -27.39
CA GLU A 715 -13.08 9.10 -26.72
C GLU A 715 -12.06 9.99 -25.98
N GLN A 716 -11.78 9.67 -24.73
CA GLN A 716 -10.86 10.39 -23.84
C GLN A 716 -9.80 9.42 -23.33
N ILE A 717 -8.52 9.79 -23.40
CA ILE A 717 -7.42 9.00 -22.84
C ILE A 717 -7.03 9.62 -21.49
N LEU A 718 -6.87 8.81 -20.45
CA LEU A 718 -6.41 9.21 -19.13
C LEU A 718 -5.14 8.43 -18.79
N THR A 719 -3.99 9.03 -19.09
CA THR A 719 -2.68 8.52 -18.69
C THR A 719 -2.37 9.04 -17.28
N ILE A 720 -2.34 8.13 -16.32
CA ILE A 720 -2.10 8.41 -14.90
C ILE A 720 -0.65 8.04 -14.59
N ALA A 721 0.10 9.00 -14.05
CA ALA A 721 1.47 8.85 -13.59
C ALA A 721 1.59 9.24 -12.11
N ASP A 722 2.53 8.64 -11.38
CA ASP A 722 2.99 9.16 -10.10
C ASP A 722 4.22 10.05 -10.32
N TRP A 723 4.38 11.04 -9.45
CA TRP A 723 5.38 12.09 -9.62
C TRP A 723 6.32 12.18 -8.44
N TYR A 724 7.61 12.28 -8.75
CA TYR A 724 8.68 12.46 -7.80
C TYR A 724 9.36 13.81 -8.05
N ASN A 725 9.64 14.58 -7.00
CA ASN A 725 10.34 15.87 -7.10
C ASN A 725 11.87 15.73 -7.17
N ILE A 726 12.39 14.52 -6.94
CA ILE A 726 13.80 14.16 -7.01
C ILE A 726 13.99 13.34 -8.30
N PRO A 727 15.02 13.59 -9.13
CA PRO A 727 15.30 12.74 -10.30
C PRO A 727 15.75 11.35 -9.85
N ALA A 728 15.31 10.31 -10.54
CA ALA A 728 15.44 8.94 -10.07
C ALA A 728 16.91 8.55 -9.88
N HIS A 729 17.67 8.59 -10.98
CA HIS A 729 19.10 8.23 -11.02
C HIS A 729 19.98 9.00 -10.02
N THR A 730 19.82 10.33 -9.89
CA THR A 730 20.66 11.14 -8.97
C THR A 730 20.29 11.07 -7.48
N GLY A 731 19.14 10.52 -7.09
CA GLY A 731 18.66 10.70 -5.71
C GLY A 731 17.62 9.73 -5.17
N LEU A 732 16.80 9.09 -6.01
CA LEU A 732 15.91 8.02 -5.54
C LEU A 732 16.63 6.66 -5.56
N VAL A 733 17.42 6.40 -6.60
CA VAL A 733 18.21 5.16 -6.75
C VAL A 733 19.21 5.00 -5.60
N PRO A 734 20.07 6.00 -5.25
CA PRO A 734 20.98 5.89 -4.09
C PRO A 734 20.28 5.93 -2.71
N TYR A 735 18.97 6.18 -2.67
CA TYR A 735 18.13 6.09 -1.46
C TYR A 735 17.52 4.70 -1.32
N HIS A 736 17.01 4.15 -2.42
CA HIS A 736 16.37 2.84 -2.51
C HIS A 736 17.42 1.73 -2.37
N TYR A 737 18.48 1.77 -3.18
CA TYR A 737 19.67 0.92 -3.04
C TYR A 737 20.59 1.44 -1.94
N SER A 738 20.28 1.03 -0.70
CA SER A 738 21.10 1.35 0.46
C SER A 738 21.16 0.14 1.39
N PRO A 739 22.32 -0.16 2.02
CA PRO A 739 22.39 -1.07 3.16
C PRO A 739 21.55 -0.61 4.37
N THR A 740 21.01 0.62 4.32
CA THR A 740 20.09 1.16 5.31
C THR A 740 18.61 0.95 4.95
N ASN A 741 18.32 0.47 3.73
CA ASN A 741 17.02 0.00 3.23
C ASN A 741 17.05 -1.52 2.89
N PRO A 742 17.36 -2.42 3.85
CA PRO A 742 17.56 -3.86 3.63
C PRO A 742 16.27 -4.66 3.33
N PHE A 743 15.21 -3.97 2.89
CA PHE A 743 13.89 -4.53 2.60
C PHE A 743 13.38 -4.13 1.19
N GLY A 744 14.19 -3.44 0.38
CA GLY A 744 13.79 -3.03 -0.98
C GLY A 744 12.60 -2.06 -1.00
N LEU A 745 12.39 -1.27 0.05
CA LEU A 745 11.20 -0.42 0.12
C LEU A 745 11.22 0.63 -0.99
N PRO A 746 10.17 0.73 -1.83
CA PRO A 746 10.06 1.79 -2.81
C PRO A 746 9.99 3.19 -2.16
N PRO A 747 10.59 4.22 -2.77
CA PRO A 747 10.36 5.60 -2.36
C PRO A 747 8.87 5.98 -2.58
N PRO A 748 8.21 6.67 -1.64
CA PRO A 748 6.87 7.18 -1.87
C PRO A 748 6.89 8.39 -2.82
N PRO A 749 5.93 8.52 -3.76
CA PRO A 749 5.83 9.67 -4.64
C PRO A 749 5.37 10.94 -3.92
N ASP A 750 5.67 12.09 -4.51
CA ASP A 750 5.25 13.40 -4.03
C ASP A 750 3.81 13.75 -4.46
N ALA A 751 3.36 13.32 -5.64
CA ALA A 751 2.06 13.68 -6.21
C ALA A 751 1.54 12.67 -7.26
N ILE A 752 0.28 12.88 -7.70
CA ILE A 752 -0.36 12.20 -8.83
C ILE A 752 -0.46 13.19 -9.99
N VAL A 753 -0.18 12.74 -11.21
CA VAL A 753 -0.26 13.53 -12.45
C VAL A 753 -1.13 12.81 -13.47
N VAL A 754 -2.09 13.52 -14.08
CA VAL A 754 -3.01 12.93 -15.07
C VAL A 754 -2.98 13.74 -16.36
N ASN A 755 -2.60 13.12 -17.47
CA ASN A 755 -2.31 13.78 -18.76
C ASN A 755 -1.38 15.02 -18.60
N GLY A 756 -0.43 14.94 -17.67
CA GLY A 756 0.49 16.04 -17.36
C GLY A 756 -0.05 17.13 -16.41
N SER A 757 -1.32 17.05 -16.00
CA SER A 757 -1.88 18.00 -15.04
C SER A 757 -1.59 17.58 -13.58
N PHE A 758 -1.03 18.52 -12.81
CA PHE A 758 -0.83 18.44 -11.35
C PHE A 758 -2.02 19.01 -10.56
N THR A 759 -2.83 19.86 -11.19
CA THR A 759 -3.96 20.49 -10.51
C THR A 759 -5.09 19.48 -10.36
N GLN A 760 -5.75 19.46 -9.20
CA GLN A 760 -6.94 18.64 -8.92
C GLN A 760 -8.19 19.14 -9.68
N SER A 761 -8.02 19.58 -10.93
CA SER A 761 -9.05 20.11 -11.83
C SER A 761 -8.63 20.00 -13.30
N LEU A 762 -8.21 18.83 -13.79
CA LEU A 762 -8.16 18.58 -15.25
C LEU A 762 -9.57 18.73 -15.82
N VAL A 763 -9.84 19.76 -16.62
CA VAL A 763 -11.17 20.02 -17.19
C VAL A 763 -11.33 19.27 -18.52
N ILE A 764 -12.30 18.35 -18.57
CA ILE A 764 -12.71 17.63 -19.76
C ILE A 764 -14.08 18.19 -20.19
N PRO A 765 -14.21 18.80 -21.39
CA PRO A 765 -15.50 19.29 -21.88
C PRO A 765 -16.37 18.12 -22.36
N ALA A 766 -17.67 18.20 -22.09
CA ALA A 766 -18.65 17.19 -22.45
C ALA A 766 -20.04 17.83 -22.71
N ASN A 767 -20.82 17.25 -23.62
CA ASN A 767 -22.22 17.60 -23.78
C ASN A 767 -23.07 16.78 -22.79
N GLY A 768 -24.03 17.41 -22.08
CA GLY A 768 -24.85 16.77 -21.05
C GLY A 768 -25.76 15.62 -21.50
N SER A 769 -25.77 15.27 -22.79
CA SER A 769 -26.46 14.08 -23.34
C SER A 769 -25.52 13.10 -24.06
N GLU A 770 -24.22 13.18 -23.81
CA GLU A 770 -23.19 12.42 -24.54
C GLU A 770 -22.86 11.08 -23.87
N VAL A 771 -22.52 10.08 -24.69
CA VAL A 771 -21.88 8.84 -24.26
C VAL A 771 -20.39 8.94 -24.58
N ILE A 772 -19.54 8.89 -23.54
CA ILE A 772 -18.10 9.13 -23.64
C ILE A 772 -17.35 7.87 -23.25
N ARG A 773 -16.45 7.40 -24.13
CA ARG A 773 -15.47 6.35 -23.81
C ARG A 773 -14.25 6.96 -23.13
N PHE A 774 -13.84 6.39 -22.01
CA PHE A 774 -12.57 6.67 -21.36
C PHE A 774 -11.64 5.46 -21.55
N ARG A 775 -10.38 5.70 -21.93
CA ARG A 775 -9.27 4.73 -21.93
C ARG A 775 -8.30 5.10 -20.81
N VAL A 776 -8.28 4.35 -19.71
CA VAL A 776 -7.36 4.58 -18.60
C VAL A 776 -6.07 3.79 -18.82
N ILE A 777 -4.94 4.44 -18.60
CA ILE A 777 -3.59 3.87 -18.65
C ILE A 777 -2.88 4.21 -17.34
N CYS A 778 -2.50 3.18 -16.57
CA CYS A 778 -1.75 3.34 -15.32
C CYS A 778 -0.25 3.27 -15.61
N ALA A 779 0.33 4.41 -16.01
CA ALA A 779 1.73 4.58 -16.38
C ALA A 779 2.56 5.07 -15.17
N THR A 780 2.52 4.31 -14.08
CA THR A 780 3.17 4.64 -12.80
C THR A 780 4.42 3.80 -12.56
N ALA A 781 5.31 4.28 -11.68
CA ALA A 781 6.44 3.51 -11.19
C ALA A 781 6.07 2.64 -9.97
N PHE A 782 5.04 3.02 -9.21
CA PHE A 782 4.64 2.32 -7.98
C PHE A 782 3.13 2.38 -7.69
N SER A 783 2.49 3.52 -7.98
CA SER A 783 1.15 3.83 -7.47
C SER A 783 0.02 3.07 -8.17
N MET A 784 -0.96 2.61 -7.38
CA MET A 784 -2.19 1.94 -7.81
C MET A 784 -3.42 2.79 -7.47
N PHE A 785 -4.49 2.76 -8.28
CA PHE A 785 -5.63 3.70 -8.14
C PHE A 785 -7.00 3.06 -8.22
N THR A 786 -7.92 3.51 -7.36
CA THR A 786 -9.36 3.32 -7.53
C THR A 786 -9.96 4.53 -8.27
N ILE A 787 -10.79 4.26 -9.27
CA ILE A 787 -11.41 5.25 -10.15
C ILE A 787 -12.94 5.19 -10.01
N SER A 788 -13.57 6.36 -9.85
CA SER A 788 -15.03 6.55 -9.84
C SER A 788 -15.41 7.87 -10.52
N ILE A 789 -16.68 8.03 -10.90
CA ILE A 789 -17.22 9.33 -11.35
C ILE A 789 -18.48 9.65 -10.56
N ASP A 790 -18.51 10.86 -9.97
CA ASP A 790 -19.60 11.30 -9.08
C ASP A 790 -20.96 11.29 -9.80
N GLY A 791 -21.91 10.51 -9.28
CA GLY A 791 -23.27 10.40 -9.80
C GLY A 791 -23.44 9.55 -11.07
N LEU A 792 -22.41 8.83 -11.53
CA LEU A 792 -22.43 8.03 -12.76
C LEU A 792 -21.94 6.59 -12.54
N ARG A 793 -22.44 5.66 -13.36
CA ARG A 793 -21.95 4.27 -13.41
C ARG A 793 -20.97 4.10 -14.56
N LEU A 794 -19.93 3.30 -14.34
CA LEU A 794 -18.86 3.05 -15.30
C LEU A 794 -19.10 1.71 -15.99
N TYR A 795 -19.27 1.71 -17.30
CA TYR A 795 -19.54 0.51 -18.08
C TYR A 795 -18.24 0.00 -18.70
N ILE A 796 -17.61 -1.00 -18.10
CA ILE A 796 -16.32 -1.55 -18.56
C ILE A 796 -16.52 -2.30 -19.88
N ILE A 797 -15.71 -1.97 -20.89
CA ILE A 797 -15.76 -2.54 -22.25
C ILE A 797 -14.42 -3.08 -22.76
N GLU A 798 -13.32 -2.85 -22.04
CA GLU A 798 -11.98 -3.33 -22.39
C GLU A 798 -11.13 -3.47 -21.12
N VAL A 799 -10.35 -4.54 -21.03
CA VAL A 799 -9.36 -4.77 -19.97
C VAL A 799 -8.05 -5.16 -20.64
N ASP A 800 -6.98 -4.41 -20.38
CA ASP A 800 -5.73 -4.41 -21.13
C ASP A 800 -6.01 -4.37 -22.66
N THR A 801 -5.88 -5.49 -23.37
CA THR A 801 -6.19 -5.62 -24.81
C THR A 801 -7.38 -6.55 -25.13
N THR A 802 -8.13 -7.00 -24.13
CA THR A 802 -9.38 -7.77 -24.35
C THR A 802 -10.61 -6.88 -24.29
N THR A 803 -11.33 -6.78 -25.40
CA THR A 803 -12.69 -6.24 -25.43
C THR A 803 -13.63 -7.13 -24.61
N THR A 804 -14.39 -6.54 -23.69
CA THR A 804 -15.30 -7.27 -22.78
C THR A 804 -16.75 -7.13 -23.18
N ILE A 805 -17.60 -8.07 -22.75
CA ILE A 805 -19.05 -7.84 -22.69
C ILE A 805 -19.27 -6.68 -21.69
N PRO A 806 -20.15 -5.68 -21.95
CA PRO A 806 -20.25 -4.52 -21.09
C PRO A 806 -20.86 -4.85 -19.74
N TYR A 807 -20.20 -4.44 -18.64
CA TYR A 807 -20.73 -4.59 -17.28
C TYR A 807 -20.52 -3.31 -16.47
N ALA A 808 -21.48 -3.01 -15.59
CA ALA A 808 -21.61 -1.70 -14.94
C ALA A 808 -21.16 -1.74 -13.48
N VAL A 809 -20.06 -1.04 -13.18
CA VAL A 809 -19.49 -0.86 -11.84
C VAL A 809 -19.65 0.58 -11.37
N ASP A 810 -19.60 0.80 -10.05
CA ASP A 810 -19.64 2.15 -9.48
C ASP A 810 -18.22 2.71 -9.23
N SER A 811 -17.23 1.80 -9.16
CA SER A 811 -15.79 2.08 -9.20
C SER A 811 -15.00 0.82 -9.59
N PHE A 812 -13.77 1.00 -10.05
CA PHE A 812 -12.80 -0.09 -10.27
C PHE A 812 -11.41 0.31 -9.81
N THR A 813 -10.54 -0.67 -9.52
CA THR A 813 -9.11 -0.45 -9.29
C THR A 813 -8.34 -0.72 -10.58
N VAL A 814 -7.34 0.09 -10.88
CA VAL A 814 -6.33 -0.15 -11.91
C VAL A 814 -4.94 -0.10 -11.27
N ASN A 815 -4.19 -1.17 -11.44
CA ASN A 815 -2.84 -1.30 -10.89
C ASN A 815 -1.78 -0.92 -11.93
N VAL A 816 -0.51 -0.89 -11.52
CA VAL A 816 0.60 -0.47 -12.40
C VAL A 816 0.58 -1.25 -13.72
N ALA A 817 0.80 -0.55 -14.83
CA ALA A 817 0.78 -1.04 -16.21
C ALA A 817 -0.54 -1.63 -16.75
N GLN A 818 -1.58 -1.79 -15.93
CA GLN A 818 -2.90 -2.23 -16.38
C GLN A 818 -3.63 -1.10 -17.15
N ARG A 819 -4.50 -1.50 -18.08
CA ARG A 819 -5.38 -0.56 -18.82
C ARG A 819 -6.84 -0.99 -18.70
N VAL A 820 -7.74 -0.01 -18.69
CA VAL A 820 -9.19 -0.25 -18.63
C VAL A 820 -9.89 0.75 -19.54
N SER A 821 -10.68 0.28 -20.51
CA SER A 821 -11.67 1.15 -21.15
C SER A 821 -13.03 0.96 -20.51
N PHE A 822 -13.70 2.09 -20.25
CA PHE A 822 -15.11 2.13 -19.89
C PHE A 822 -15.83 3.20 -20.69
N TYR A 823 -17.16 3.19 -20.69
CA TYR A 823 -17.95 4.35 -21.07
C TYR A 823 -18.85 4.83 -19.94
N VAL A 824 -19.25 6.10 -20.02
CA VAL A 824 -20.36 6.67 -19.23
C VAL A 824 -21.39 7.26 -20.18
N ASN A 825 -22.65 7.24 -19.76
CA ASN A 825 -23.76 7.89 -20.45
C ASN A 825 -24.23 9.06 -19.58
N LEU A 826 -24.07 10.29 -20.04
CA LEU A 826 -24.39 11.48 -19.25
C LEU A 826 -25.89 11.68 -19.04
N THR A 827 -26.74 11.00 -19.80
CA THR A 827 -28.19 10.94 -19.53
C THR A 827 -28.57 10.09 -18.30
N GLU A 828 -27.62 9.31 -17.75
CA GLU A 828 -27.78 8.51 -16.53
C GLU A 828 -27.28 9.22 -15.25
N LEU A 829 -26.80 10.47 -15.36
CA LEU A 829 -26.30 11.25 -14.23
C LEU A 829 -27.39 11.43 -13.15
N ASP A 830 -27.11 11.01 -11.92
CA ASP A 830 -28.00 11.20 -10.77
C ASP A 830 -28.35 12.68 -10.56
N PRO A 831 -29.64 13.08 -10.65
CA PRO A 831 -30.07 14.48 -10.54
C PRO A 831 -29.69 15.18 -9.23
N THR A 832 -29.33 14.44 -8.16
CA THR A 832 -28.85 15.03 -6.91
C THR A 832 -27.51 15.73 -7.09
N TYR A 833 -26.62 15.25 -7.97
CA TYR A 833 -25.34 15.89 -8.27
C TYR A 833 -25.50 17.13 -9.16
N ASN A 834 -26.61 17.22 -9.90
CA ASN A 834 -26.99 18.38 -10.71
C ASN A 834 -27.71 19.48 -9.89
N SER A 835 -27.93 19.28 -8.58
CA SER A 835 -28.76 20.17 -7.75
C SER A 835 -28.07 21.45 -7.25
N SER A 836 -26.76 21.59 -7.46
CA SER A 836 -25.91 22.68 -6.96
C SER A 836 -25.88 23.94 -7.86
N GLY A 837 -26.46 23.87 -9.06
CA GLY A 837 -26.45 24.97 -10.03
C GLY A 837 -25.10 25.17 -10.76
N THR A 838 -24.16 24.23 -10.64
CA THR A 838 -22.89 24.23 -11.37
C THR A 838 -22.78 22.97 -12.23
N PRO A 839 -22.75 23.05 -13.59
CA PRO A 839 -22.83 21.85 -14.45
C PRO A 839 -21.49 21.13 -14.56
N SER A 840 -21.06 20.42 -13.52
CA SER A 840 -19.80 19.66 -13.54
C SER A 840 -19.83 18.48 -12.57
N VAL A 841 -19.24 17.35 -12.98
CA VAL A 841 -19.08 16.16 -12.13
C VAL A 841 -17.60 15.79 -12.00
N TYR A 842 -17.23 15.18 -10.88
CA TYR A 842 -15.83 14.85 -10.59
C TYR A 842 -15.51 13.41 -10.98
N ILE A 843 -14.45 13.24 -11.76
CA ILE A 843 -13.73 11.96 -11.89
C ILE A 843 -12.74 11.90 -10.72
N ARG A 844 -12.86 10.88 -9.88
CA ARG A 844 -11.97 10.64 -8.74
C ARG A 844 -10.93 9.60 -9.13
N ILE A 845 -9.67 9.92 -8.89
CA ILE A 845 -8.53 9.02 -9.06
C ILE A 845 -7.84 8.97 -7.69
N GLN A 846 -8.18 7.93 -6.91
CA GLN A 846 -7.76 7.76 -5.52
C GLN A 846 -6.66 6.71 -5.45
N ALA A 847 -5.45 7.11 -5.06
CA ALA A 847 -4.34 6.20 -4.80
C ALA A 847 -4.68 5.25 -3.63
N ASN A 848 -4.27 3.99 -3.77
CA ASN A 848 -4.41 2.96 -2.75
C ASN A 848 -3.39 3.20 -1.61
N GLU A 849 -3.80 3.86 -0.53
CA GLU A 849 -2.92 4.21 0.59
C GLU A 849 -2.32 3.01 1.33
N ALA A 850 -2.77 1.78 1.06
CA ALA A 850 -2.21 0.57 1.67
C ALA A 850 -0.84 0.17 1.10
N VAL A 851 -0.45 0.64 -0.10
CA VAL A 851 0.85 0.29 -0.71
C VAL A 851 2.01 1.11 -0.11
N TYR A 852 1.76 2.37 0.27
CA TYR A 852 2.74 3.22 0.96
C TYR A 852 2.71 2.88 2.46
N ALA A 853 3.53 1.91 2.87
CA ALA A 853 3.48 1.25 4.17
C ALA A 853 3.42 2.23 5.38
N GLN A 854 2.24 2.36 5.99
CA GLN A 854 1.92 3.38 7.01
C GLN A 854 2.66 3.23 8.36
N ASP A 855 3.41 2.15 8.58
CA ASP A 855 4.23 1.93 9.79
C ASP A 855 5.75 2.16 9.53
N VAL A 856 6.15 2.63 8.33
CA VAL A 856 7.54 3.04 8.03
C VAL A 856 7.77 4.51 8.44
N PRO A 857 8.60 4.82 9.46
CA PRO A 857 8.90 6.20 9.81
C PRO A 857 9.71 6.87 8.69
N HIS A 858 9.31 8.07 8.27
CA HIS A 858 9.92 8.83 7.16
C HIS A 858 11.45 8.75 7.18
N PHE A 859 12.01 8.12 6.16
CA PHE A 859 13.41 7.73 6.14
C PHE A 859 14.28 8.91 5.70
N ILE A 860 14.82 9.66 6.67
CA ILE A 860 15.69 10.82 6.40
C ILE A 860 17.07 10.33 5.95
N PRO A 861 17.56 10.70 4.74
CA PRO A 861 18.85 10.25 4.23
C PRO A 861 20.03 10.85 5.02
N PRO A 862 21.19 10.18 5.07
CA PRO A 862 22.40 10.70 5.70
C PRO A 862 23.19 11.70 4.84
N TYR A 863 22.71 12.04 3.63
CA TYR A 863 23.41 12.91 2.69
C TYR A 863 23.52 14.36 3.18
N GLU A 864 24.75 14.78 3.45
CA GLU A 864 25.06 16.13 3.93
C GLU A 864 24.80 17.20 2.84
N ASN A 865 24.41 18.40 3.29
CA ASN A 865 24.50 19.67 2.53
C ASN A 865 23.52 19.98 1.38
N ARG A 866 22.40 19.26 1.15
CA ARG A 866 21.31 19.76 0.28
C ARG A 866 19.94 19.84 0.96
N CYS A 867 19.43 21.07 1.10
CA CYS A 867 18.11 21.36 1.70
C CYS A 867 16.96 21.14 0.70
N TYR A 868 16.49 19.90 0.55
CA TYR A 868 15.18 19.63 -0.08
C TYR A 868 14.13 19.32 1.00
N PRO A 869 13.05 20.11 1.09
CA PRO A 869 11.94 19.77 1.98
C PRO A 869 11.10 18.66 1.36
N TYR A 870 11.06 17.49 2.02
CA TYR A 870 10.01 16.49 1.79
C TYR A 870 8.64 17.16 1.89
N PRO A 871 7.73 17.01 0.91
CA PRO A 871 6.35 17.44 1.10
C PRO A 871 5.73 16.58 2.19
N THR A 872 5.09 17.22 3.16
CA THR A 872 4.55 16.55 4.35
C THR A 872 3.29 15.72 4.09
N PHE A 873 2.77 15.73 2.86
CA PHE A 873 1.58 14.97 2.44
C PHE A 873 1.71 14.55 0.97
N PHE A 874 1.83 13.25 0.70
CA PHE A 874 1.45 12.70 -0.61
C PHE A 874 -0.05 12.95 -0.81
N THR A 875 -0.40 13.53 -1.96
CA THR A 875 -1.80 13.84 -2.27
C THR A 875 -2.46 12.61 -2.89
N SER A 876 -3.06 11.77 -2.04
CA SER A 876 -3.65 10.49 -2.46
C SER A 876 -4.91 10.61 -3.33
N LEU A 877 -5.57 11.77 -3.37
CA LEU A 877 -6.75 12.01 -4.21
C LEU A 877 -6.44 13.05 -5.30
N TYR A 878 -6.50 12.60 -6.55
CA TYR A 878 -6.60 13.46 -7.72
C TYR A 878 -8.08 13.59 -8.16
N LEU A 879 -8.46 14.80 -8.57
CA LEU A 879 -9.78 15.09 -9.13
C LEU A 879 -9.61 15.63 -10.55
N ALA A 880 -10.40 15.11 -11.50
CA ALA A 880 -10.65 15.76 -12.78
C ALA A 880 -12.12 16.22 -12.84
N VAL A 881 -12.39 17.23 -13.64
CA VAL A 881 -13.70 17.88 -13.76
C VAL A 881 -14.26 17.59 -15.15
N LEU A 882 -15.34 16.82 -15.22
CA LEU A 882 -16.11 16.66 -16.45
C LEU A 882 -17.12 17.82 -16.52
N SER A 883 -16.81 18.81 -17.36
CA SER A 883 -17.61 20.03 -17.51
C SER A 883 -18.75 19.80 -18.49
N LEU A 884 -19.97 19.97 -18.02
CA LEU A 884 -21.22 19.76 -18.78
C LEU A 884 -21.75 21.08 -19.38
N ASP A 885 -21.00 22.17 -19.27
CA ASP A 885 -21.33 23.48 -19.83
C ASP A 885 -20.32 23.94 -20.89
N SER A 886 -20.88 24.48 -21.96
CA SER A 886 -20.25 25.19 -23.07
C SER A 886 -19.23 26.28 -22.71
N THR A 887 -19.21 26.79 -21.47
CA THR A 887 -18.28 27.87 -21.06
C THR A 887 -16.90 27.37 -20.64
N ASN A 888 -16.70 26.07 -20.42
CA ASN A 888 -15.46 25.46 -19.90
C ASN A 888 -14.92 26.13 -18.61
N SER A 889 -15.79 26.76 -17.81
CA SER A 889 -15.38 27.47 -16.59
C SER A 889 -15.19 26.49 -15.42
N ALA A 890 -14.01 26.53 -14.80
CA ALA A 890 -13.69 25.65 -13.66
C ALA A 890 -14.50 26.04 -12.41
N PRO A 891 -15.13 25.08 -11.70
CA PRO A 891 -16.00 25.38 -10.57
C PRO A 891 -15.23 25.92 -9.35
N THR A 892 -15.68 27.05 -8.79
CA THR A 892 -15.16 27.57 -7.51
C THR A 892 -15.67 26.74 -6.34
N TYR A 893 -14.88 25.77 -5.90
CA TYR A 893 -15.29 24.82 -4.86
C TYR A 893 -14.77 25.20 -3.45
N ALA A 894 -15.60 25.01 -2.43
CA ALA A 894 -15.22 25.19 -1.03
C ALA A 894 -14.76 23.85 -0.42
N ALA A 895 -13.58 23.81 0.20
CA ALA A 895 -12.91 22.57 0.65
C ALA A 895 -13.65 21.77 1.76
N SER A 896 -14.84 22.18 2.19
CA SER A 896 -15.55 21.64 3.35
C SER A 896 -16.40 20.39 3.11
N SER A 897 -16.50 19.88 1.88
CA SER A 897 -17.21 18.61 1.57
C SER A 897 -16.31 17.54 0.96
N ALA A 898 -15.02 17.56 1.28
CA ALA A 898 -14.06 16.50 0.97
C ALA A 898 -14.30 15.18 1.76
N THR A 899 -15.54 14.92 2.19
CA THR A 899 -15.99 13.62 2.68
C THR A 899 -16.09 12.64 1.52
N PRO A 900 -15.37 11.50 1.53
CA PRO A 900 -15.55 10.47 0.53
C PRO A 900 -16.97 9.91 0.58
N ILE A 901 -17.66 9.89 -0.56
CA ILE A 901 -19.02 9.30 -0.66
C ILE A 901 -18.94 7.76 -0.55
N LEU A 902 -17.77 7.18 -0.78
CA LEU A 902 -17.45 5.75 -0.65
C LEU A 902 -17.23 5.30 0.82
N SER A 903 -18.18 5.60 1.71
CA SER A 903 -18.15 5.17 3.13
C SER A 903 -18.44 3.68 3.36
N ASN A 904 -18.51 2.86 2.29
CA ASN A 904 -18.89 1.43 2.34
C ASN A 904 -18.34 0.60 1.15
N VAL A 905 -17.18 0.95 0.58
CA VAL A 905 -16.47 0.06 -0.36
C VAL A 905 -15.14 -0.33 0.27
N SER A 906 -15.01 -1.61 0.62
CA SER A 906 -13.70 -2.21 0.89
C SER A 906 -13.03 -2.51 -0.47
N PRO A 907 -11.88 -1.90 -0.82
CA PRO A 907 -11.02 -2.49 -1.84
C PRO A 907 -10.43 -3.79 -1.28
N PRO A 908 -10.54 -4.89 -2.05
CA PRO A 908 -9.32 -5.57 -2.48
C PRO A 908 -9.24 -5.72 -4.00
N LEU A 909 -8.03 -5.49 -4.54
CA LEU A 909 -7.40 -6.20 -5.66
C LEU A 909 -8.27 -6.67 -6.84
N ASP A 910 -8.23 -5.98 -7.99
CA ASP A 910 -8.62 -6.48 -9.34
C ASP A 910 -10.02 -7.16 -9.47
N THR A 911 -10.83 -7.25 -8.40
CA THR A 911 -11.87 -8.26 -8.21
C THR A 911 -13.08 -8.05 -9.12
N ASN A 912 -13.46 -6.79 -9.32
CA ASN A 912 -14.49 -6.37 -10.28
C ASN A 912 -14.05 -6.59 -11.74
N ILE A 913 -12.74 -6.52 -12.01
CA ILE A 913 -12.16 -6.65 -13.36
C ILE A 913 -11.96 -8.13 -13.72
N LEU A 914 -11.58 -8.95 -12.75
CA LEU A 914 -11.48 -10.40 -12.87
C LEU A 914 -12.83 -11.10 -13.13
N ASP A 915 -13.96 -10.41 -12.91
CA ASP A 915 -15.30 -10.89 -13.30
C ASP A 915 -15.68 -10.54 -14.76
N ALA A 916 -14.82 -9.82 -15.48
CA ALA A 916 -14.99 -9.52 -16.90
C ALA A 916 -15.05 -10.79 -17.76
N ARG A 917 -15.79 -10.72 -18.86
CA ARG A 917 -15.88 -11.80 -19.86
C ARG A 917 -15.53 -11.24 -21.23
N PRO A 918 -14.74 -11.94 -22.05
CA PRO A 918 -14.37 -11.47 -23.37
C PRO A 918 -15.60 -11.41 -24.28
N LEU A 919 -15.69 -10.36 -25.11
CA LEU A 919 -16.73 -10.21 -26.13
C LEU A 919 -16.63 -11.30 -27.20
N ILE A 920 -15.41 -11.60 -27.63
CA ILE A 920 -15.08 -12.68 -28.56
C ILE A 920 -14.53 -13.83 -27.73
N ARG A 921 -15.24 -14.95 -27.71
CA ARG A 921 -14.83 -16.18 -27.02
C ARG A 921 -13.99 -17.04 -27.94
N ASN A 922 -12.99 -17.72 -27.40
CA ASN A 922 -12.34 -18.82 -28.10
C ASN A 922 -13.35 -19.96 -28.29
N ALA A 923 -13.64 -20.31 -29.55
CA ALA A 923 -14.64 -21.32 -29.88
C ALA A 923 -14.26 -22.71 -29.36
N ASP A 924 -12.96 -23.00 -29.33
CA ASP A 924 -12.37 -24.26 -28.86
C ASP A 924 -12.00 -24.22 -27.35
N GLY A 925 -12.31 -23.12 -26.65
CA GLY A 925 -12.01 -22.92 -25.23
C GLY A 925 -10.57 -22.43 -24.96
N ILE A 926 -10.04 -22.79 -23.79
CA ILE A 926 -8.62 -22.65 -23.46
C ILE A 926 -7.97 -24.03 -23.62
N PRO A 927 -6.81 -24.16 -24.29
CA PRO A 927 -6.12 -25.44 -24.40
C PRO A 927 -5.64 -25.94 -23.04
N ASP A 928 -5.63 -27.27 -22.84
CA ASP A 928 -5.09 -27.89 -21.65
C ASP A 928 -3.58 -27.62 -21.51
N SER A 929 -3.13 -27.46 -20.26
CA SER A 929 -1.72 -27.21 -19.96
C SER A 929 -0.88 -28.44 -20.27
N THR A 930 0.28 -28.24 -20.90
CA THR A 930 1.26 -29.29 -21.20
C THR A 930 2.52 -29.18 -20.35
N HIS A 931 2.75 -28.02 -19.71
CA HIS A 931 3.94 -27.73 -18.90
C HIS A 931 3.59 -26.78 -17.74
N TYR A 932 4.39 -26.82 -16.68
CA TYR A 932 4.16 -26.01 -15.48
C TYR A 932 5.42 -25.25 -15.05
N CYS A 933 5.27 -23.96 -14.77
CA CYS A 933 6.29 -23.13 -14.10
C CYS A 933 5.79 -22.72 -12.72
N TYR A 934 6.66 -22.72 -11.73
CA TYR A 934 6.38 -22.21 -10.39
C TYR A 934 7.25 -20.98 -10.11
N ILE A 935 6.67 -19.93 -9.53
CA ILE A 935 7.33 -18.67 -9.19
C ILE A 935 6.91 -18.30 -7.77
N GLU A 936 7.84 -18.43 -6.82
CA GLU A 936 7.71 -17.92 -5.46
C GLU A 936 8.39 -16.56 -5.35
N VAL A 937 7.62 -15.55 -4.93
CA VAL A 937 8.09 -14.17 -4.74
C VAL A 937 8.46 -13.95 -3.28
N THR A 938 9.70 -13.48 -3.06
CA THR A 938 10.23 -13.06 -1.76
C THR A 938 11.09 -11.82 -1.91
N PHE A 939 11.31 -11.09 -0.81
CA PHE A 939 12.25 -9.98 -0.69
C PHE A 939 13.17 -10.23 0.50
N GLY A 940 14.38 -9.69 0.45
CA GLY A 940 15.36 -9.78 1.53
C GLY A 940 16.50 -8.81 1.36
N ALA A 941 17.61 -9.10 2.04
CA ALA A 941 18.87 -8.39 1.86
C ALA A 941 19.92 -9.32 1.23
N ASP A 942 20.79 -8.76 0.40
CA ASP A 942 21.94 -9.47 -0.17
C ASP A 942 23.10 -9.63 0.84
N SER A 943 24.24 -10.15 0.38
CA SER A 943 25.45 -10.35 1.21
C SER A 943 26.02 -9.07 1.82
N ASP A 944 25.71 -7.91 1.25
CA ASP A 944 26.28 -6.60 1.58
C ASP A 944 25.24 -5.67 2.23
N GLY A 945 24.01 -6.16 2.38
CA GLY A 945 22.90 -5.54 3.12
C GLY A 945 21.91 -4.77 2.27
N TYR A 946 22.06 -4.76 0.94
CA TYR A 946 21.14 -4.07 0.02
C TYR A 946 19.83 -4.84 -0.07
N GLY A 947 18.70 -4.13 -0.11
CA GLY A 947 17.42 -4.71 -0.47
C GLY A 947 17.49 -5.34 -1.87
N VAL A 948 16.95 -6.55 -2.01
CA VAL A 948 16.81 -7.26 -3.27
C VAL A 948 15.54 -8.12 -3.27
N ALA A 949 14.99 -8.36 -4.45
CA ALA A 949 13.88 -9.25 -4.69
C ALA A 949 14.36 -10.59 -5.25
N PHE A 950 13.56 -11.64 -5.06
CA PHE A 950 13.85 -12.98 -5.56
C PHE A 950 12.63 -13.64 -6.17
N VAL A 951 12.85 -14.32 -7.30
CA VAL A 951 11.98 -15.38 -7.82
C VAL A 951 12.67 -16.72 -7.56
N ASN A 952 12.08 -17.61 -6.76
CA ASN A 952 12.64 -18.92 -6.41
C ASN A 952 14.09 -18.86 -5.85
N ASN A 953 14.41 -17.84 -5.05
CA ASN A 953 15.76 -17.51 -4.56
C ASN A 953 16.77 -17.03 -5.62
N VAL A 954 16.32 -16.65 -6.82
CA VAL A 954 17.14 -15.98 -7.85
C VAL A 954 16.71 -14.52 -7.98
N THR A 955 17.66 -13.60 -7.79
CA THR A 955 17.51 -12.19 -8.16
C THR A 955 17.92 -12.04 -9.62
N TYR A 956 17.04 -11.54 -10.49
CA TYR A 956 17.40 -11.39 -11.90
C TYR A 956 18.40 -10.23 -12.12
N SER A 957 19.39 -10.49 -12.95
CA SER A 957 20.58 -9.67 -13.13
C SER A 957 20.97 -9.65 -14.60
N SER A 958 20.59 -8.58 -15.31
CA SER A 958 21.24 -8.22 -16.58
C SER A 958 22.47 -7.34 -16.30
N ASP A 959 23.51 -7.44 -17.13
CA ASP A 959 24.72 -6.62 -16.98
C ASP A 959 24.39 -5.10 -16.96
N ALA A 960 23.36 -4.69 -17.70
CA ALA A 960 22.86 -3.31 -17.74
C ALA A 960 22.23 -2.83 -16.42
N ASN A 961 21.57 -3.72 -15.66
CA ASN A 961 21.03 -3.40 -14.34
C ASN A 961 22.13 -3.47 -13.26
N TYR A 962 23.05 -4.43 -13.37
CA TYR A 962 24.07 -4.68 -12.34
C TYR A 962 25.08 -3.53 -12.20
N MET A 963 25.40 -2.81 -13.29
CA MET A 963 26.27 -1.62 -13.22
C MET A 963 25.66 -0.44 -12.44
N HIS A 964 24.39 -0.50 -12.04
CA HIS A 964 23.75 0.52 -11.20
C HIS A 964 23.65 0.16 -9.71
N MET A 965 23.87 -1.11 -9.35
CA MET A 965 23.70 -1.59 -7.97
C MET A 965 24.93 -1.35 -7.08
N ARG A 966 26.14 -1.24 -7.68
CA ARG A 966 27.42 -1.23 -6.95
C ARG A 966 28.47 -0.40 -7.70
N ASP A 967 29.35 0.29 -6.94
CA ASP A 967 30.45 1.10 -7.49
C ASP A 967 31.54 0.27 -8.21
N ASP A 968 31.57 -1.05 -8.00
CA ASP A 968 32.57 -1.97 -8.57
C ASP A 968 31.87 -3.31 -8.93
N PRO A 969 31.93 -3.80 -10.19
CA PRO A 969 31.36 -5.10 -10.55
C PRO A 969 32.23 -6.26 -10.02
N PRO A 970 31.66 -7.43 -9.66
CA PRO A 970 32.43 -8.53 -9.10
C PRO A 970 33.57 -9.02 -10.00
N ALA A 971 34.70 -9.38 -9.40
CA ALA A 971 35.88 -9.85 -10.11
C ALA A 971 35.64 -11.21 -10.82
N GLY A 972 35.24 -11.16 -12.09
CA GLY A 972 34.92 -12.32 -12.93
C GLY A 972 34.09 -11.99 -14.17
N PHE A 973 33.36 -10.87 -14.17
CA PHE A 973 32.61 -10.37 -15.33
C PHE A 973 33.57 -9.95 -16.46
N THR A 974 33.53 -10.62 -17.61
CA THR A 974 34.49 -10.41 -18.72
C THR A 974 33.82 -10.37 -20.10
N SER A 975 34.06 -9.28 -20.84
CA SER A 975 33.85 -9.02 -22.29
C SER A 975 32.51 -9.32 -22.99
N ASP A 976 31.74 -10.32 -22.59
CA ASP A 976 30.47 -10.71 -23.23
C ASP A 976 29.29 -9.80 -22.81
N LEU A 977 29.56 -8.88 -21.88
CA LEU A 977 28.68 -8.05 -21.02
C LEU A 977 27.70 -7.10 -21.74
N TYR A 978 27.60 -7.16 -23.06
CA TYR A 978 26.82 -6.23 -23.88
C TYR A 978 26.11 -6.91 -25.06
N GLU A 979 26.03 -8.25 -25.11
CA GLU A 979 25.20 -8.93 -26.12
C GLU A 979 23.83 -9.35 -25.55
N PRO A 980 22.71 -8.85 -26.11
CA PRO A 980 21.36 -9.19 -25.64
C PRO A 980 21.05 -10.68 -25.75
N LEU A 981 20.25 -11.20 -24.82
CA LEU A 981 19.89 -12.63 -24.77
C LEU A 981 19.33 -13.17 -26.10
N VAL A 982 18.50 -12.40 -26.82
CA VAL A 982 17.99 -12.77 -28.17
C VAL A 982 19.14 -12.97 -29.17
N PHE A 983 20.19 -12.15 -29.11
CA PHE A 983 21.35 -12.29 -30.00
C PHE A 983 22.23 -13.47 -29.56
N GLN A 984 22.40 -13.66 -28.25
CA GLN A 984 23.10 -14.83 -27.70
C GLN A 984 22.40 -16.14 -28.10
N MET A 985 21.06 -16.19 -28.09
CA MET A 985 20.29 -17.35 -28.56
C MET A 985 20.59 -17.71 -30.01
N VAL A 986 20.73 -16.71 -30.89
CA VAL A 986 21.05 -16.91 -32.31
C VAL A 986 22.50 -17.35 -32.52
N ARG A 987 23.47 -16.75 -31.81
CA ARG A 987 24.90 -17.14 -31.94
C ARG A 987 25.23 -18.48 -31.27
N LYS A 988 24.61 -18.78 -30.13
CA LYS A 988 24.82 -19.98 -29.30
C LYS A 988 23.74 -21.06 -29.57
N ALA A 989 23.01 -20.97 -30.69
CA ALA A 989 21.95 -21.91 -31.04
C ALA A 989 22.48 -23.36 -31.10
N GLY A 990 21.78 -24.28 -30.44
CA GLY A 990 22.22 -25.67 -30.26
C GLY A 990 23.22 -25.90 -29.10
N GLN A 991 23.69 -24.85 -28.42
CA GLN A 991 24.44 -24.96 -27.15
C GLN A 991 23.58 -24.67 -25.92
N LEU A 992 22.52 -23.86 -26.07
CA LEU A 992 21.47 -23.70 -25.07
C LEU A 992 20.65 -24.99 -24.96
N ALA A 993 21.08 -25.90 -24.08
CA ALA A 993 20.35 -27.13 -23.79
C ALA A 993 19.13 -26.82 -22.90
N ILE A 994 17.94 -27.21 -23.35
CA ILE A 994 16.74 -27.22 -22.50
C ILE A 994 17.01 -28.17 -21.32
N PRO A 995 16.93 -27.71 -20.05
CA PRO A 995 17.06 -28.59 -18.90
C PRO A 995 16.02 -29.71 -18.97
N SER A 996 16.41 -30.95 -18.65
CA SER A 996 15.46 -32.07 -18.65
C SER A 996 14.36 -31.80 -17.62
N PRO A 997 13.08 -31.64 -18.03
CA PRO A 997 12.05 -31.18 -17.12
C PRO A 997 11.77 -32.23 -16.04
N LEU A 998 11.55 -31.76 -14.81
CA LEU A 998 11.37 -32.64 -13.66
C LEU A 998 9.92 -33.12 -13.58
N LEU A 999 9.75 -34.43 -13.44
CA LEU A 999 8.48 -35.03 -13.00
C LEU A 999 8.41 -34.96 -11.48
N GLN A 1000 7.66 -34.00 -10.95
CA GLN A 1000 7.38 -33.96 -9.51
C GLN A 1000 6.44 -35.09 -9.11
N ALA A 1001 6.75 -35.78 -8.00
CA ALA A 1001 5.93 -36.88 -7.50
C ALA A 1001 4.55 -36.38 -7.03
N GLY A 1002 3.53 -36.55 -7.88
CA GLY A 1002 2.15 -36.12 -7.63
C GLY A 1002 1.57 -35.16 -8.68
N ASN A 1003 2.39 -34.65 -9.61
CA ASN A 1003 1.95 -33.85 -10.76
C ASN A 1003 2.11 -34.66 -12.05
N ASP A 1004 1.05 -34.74 -12.86
CA ASP A 1004 1.07 -35.44 -14.16
C ASP A 1004 1.70 -34.60 -15.30
N LEU A 1005 2.06 -33.34 -15.04
CA LEU A 1005 2.67 -32.42 -16.00
C LEU A 1005 4.17 -32.21 -15.75
N PRO A 1006 5.01 -32.11 -16.80
CA PRO A 1006 6.41 -31.72 -16.69
C PRO A 1006 6.59 -30.32 -16.07
N VAL A 1007 7.47 -30.20 -15.07
CA VAL A 1007 7.82 -28.93 -14.45
C VAL A 1007 9.06 -28.34 -15.11
N ILE A 1008 8.96 -27.10 -15.58
CA ILE A 1008 10.06 -26.27 -16.06
C ILE A 1008 10.60 -25.46 -14.87
N GLN A 1009 11.92 -25.46 -14.72
CA GLN A 1009 12.64 -24.64 -13.73
C GLN A 1009 13.53 -23.64 -14.45
N SER A 1010 13.89 -22.55 -13.76
CA SER A 1010 14.90 -21.62 -14.25
C SER A 1010 16.30 -22.21 -14.19
N ASP A 1011 17.22 -21.68 -15.01
CA ASP A 1011 18.65 -21.74 -14.69
C ASP A 1011 19.00 -20.81 -13.50
N GLN A 1012 20.29 -20.74 -13.17
CA GLN A 1012 20.83 -19.89 -12.09
C GLN A 1012 20.71 -18.38 -12.35
N ASN A 1013 20.33 -17.96 -13.55
CA ASN A 1013 20.19 -16.56 -13.98
C ASN A 1013 18.70 -16.16 -14.08
N GLY A 1014 17.77 -17.07 -13.78
CA GLY A 1014 16.33 -16.82 -13.91
C GLY A 1014 15.77 -17.09 -15.31
N HIS A 1015 16.45 -17.87 -16.15
CA HIS A 1015 15.97 -18.21 -17.50
C HIS A 1015 15.13 -19.49 -17.52
N TYR A 1016 13.86 -19.42 -17.94
CA TYR A 1016 13.00 -20.57 -18.21
C TYR A 1016 13.04 -20.90 -19.70
N LEU A 1017 13.57 -22.08 -20.06
CA LEU A 1017 13.59 -22.54 -21.45
C LEU A 1017 12.33 -23.34 -21.77
N ILE A 1018 11.52 -22.86 -22.71
CA ILE A 1018 10.18 -23.37 -22.99
C ILE A 1018 10.07 -23.88 -24.45
N PRO A 1019 9.61 -25.13 -24.67
CA PRO A 1019 9.40 -25.68 -26.01
C PRO A 1019 8.37 -24.91 -26.85
N TYR A 1020 8.57 -24.87 -28.16
CA TYR A 1020 7.60 -24.26 -29.09
C TYR A 1020 6.21 -24.93 -28.98
N GLN A 1021 5.15 -24.12 -28.98
CA GLN A 1021 3.75 -24.54 -28.83
C GLN A 1021 3.44 -25.28 -27.50
N ALA A 1022 4.33 -25.21 -26.50
CA ALA A 1022 3.96 -25.59 -25.14
C ALA A 1022 2.82 -24.71 -24.62
N VAL A 1023 1.85 -25.31 -23.93
CA VAL A 1023 0.82 -24.59 -23.18
C VAL A 1023 1.28 -24.61 -21.74
N VAL A 1024 1.52 -23.44 -21.16
CA VAL A 1024 2.24 -23.31 -19.89
C VAL A 1024 1.33 -22.65 -18.86
N ASP A 1025 1.11 -23.34 -17.74
CA ASP A 1025 0.61 -22.71 -16.52
C ASP A 1025 1.81 -22.14 -15.74
N ILE A 1026 1.82 -20.85 -15.45
CA ILE A 1026 2.70 -20.23 -14.45
C ILE A 1026 1.88 -20.01 -13.19
N LEU A 1027 2.25 -20.65 -12.07
CA LEU A 1027 1.75 -20.28 -10.74
C LEU A 1027 2.69 -19.28 -10.08
N ILE A 1028 2.18 -18.08 -9.84
CA ILE A 1028 2.81 -16.98 -9.10
C ILE A 1028 2.30 -17.06 -7.66
N ASN A 1029 3.18 -17.35 -6.71
CA ASN A 1029 2.90 -17.42 -5.27
C ASN A 1029 3.59 -16.23 -4.58
N ASN A 1030 2.80 -15.26 -4.10
CA ASN A 1030 3.35 -14.08 -3.45
C ASN A 1030 3.43 -14.28 -1.94
N THR A 1031 4.63 -14.63 -1.44
CA THR A 1031 4.90 -14.75 0.00
C THR A 1031 5.43 -13.45 0.63
N ALA A 1032 5.68 -12.43 -0.20
CA ALA A 1032 6.14 -11.11 0.22
C ALA A 1032 4.98 -10.22 0.73
N GLY A 1033 5.36 -9.05 1.25
CA GLY A 1033 4.43 -7.98 1.60
C GLY A 1033 4.17 -7.05 0.41
N GLY A 1034 2.95 -6.55 0.29
CA GLY A 1034 2.53 -5.69 -0.82
C GLY A 1034 1.89 -6.45 -1.98
N GLU A 1035 1.31 -5.69 -2.91
CA GLU A 1035 0.66 -6.19 -4.13
C GLU A 1035 1.63 -6.06 -5.31
N HIS A 1036 1.72 -7.09 -6.15
CA HIS A 1036 2.69 -7.15 -7.24
C HIS A 1036 2.00 -7.34 -8.60
N PRO A 1037 1.96 -6.31 -9.47
CA PRO A 1037 1.48 -6.44 -10.84
C PRO A 1037 2.57 -7.09 -11.69
N PHE A 1038 2.36 -8.33 -12.11
CA PHE A 1038 3.26 -9.07 -12.99
C PHE A 1038 2.87 -8.92 -14.47
N HIS A 1039 3.81 -8.45 -15.29
CA HIS A 1039 3.69 -8.31 -16.73
C HIS A 1039 4.44 -9.44 -17.47
N LEU A 1040 3.92 -9.88 -18.63
CA LEU A 1040 4.56 -10.81 -19.57
C LEU A 1040 4.73 -10.16 -20.96
N HIS A 1041 5.95 -10.08 -21.46
CA HIS A 1041 6.25 -9.60 -22.82
C HIS A 1041 5.84 -10.64 -23.88
N GLY A 1042 5.59 -10.21 -25.13
CA GLY A 1042 5.38 -11.08 -26.29
C GLY A 1042 4.09 -11.93 -26.32
N HIS A 1043 3.38 -12.07 -25.19
CA HIS A 1043 2.22 -12.95 -25.03
C HIS A 1043 1.10 -12.29 -24.22
N ASN A 1044 -0.15 -12.57 -24.59
CA ASN A 1044 -1.30 -12.34 -23.71
C ASN A 1044 -1.72 -13.67 -23.08
N PHE A 1045 -1.89 -13.70 -21.76
CA PHE A 1045 -2.23 -14.88 -20.98
C PHE A 1045 -3.67 -14.84 -20.45
N TRP A 1046 -4.26 -16.00 -20.19
CA TRP A 1046 -5.51 -16.11 -19.43
C TRP A 1046 -5.19 -16.22 -17.93
N ILE A 1047 -5.96 -15.57 -17.06
CA ILE A 1047 -5.93 -15.84 -15.61
C ILE A 1047 -6.86 -17.03 -15.33
N VAL A 1048 -6.30 -18.21 -15.02
CA VAL A 1048 -7.06 -19.46 -14.89
C VAL A 1048 -7.64 -19.65 -13.49
N SER A 1049 -6.89 -19.30 -12.45
CA SER A 1049 -7.44 -19.06 -11.12
C SER A 1049 -6.51 -18.16 -10.31
N SER A 1050 -7.04 -17.51 -9.28
CA SER A 1050 -6.25 -16.73 -8.33
C SER A 1050 -6.87 -16.81 -6.94
N SER A 1051 -6.17 -16.28 -5.95
CA SER A 1051 -6.72 -16.06 -4.62
C SER A 1051 -6.07 -14.91 -3.88
N ASP A 1052 -6.90 -14.20 -3.11
CA ASP A 1052 -6.50 -13.14 -2.20
C ASP A 1052 -5.82 -13.67 -0.92
N TYR A 1053 -6.02 -14.96 -0.59
CA TYR A 1053 -5.53 -15.62 0.63
C TYR A 1053 -5.29 -17.12 0.39
N PRO A 1054 -4.40 -17.82 1.11
CA PRO A 1054 -4.02 -19.21 0.78
C PRO A 1054 -5.14 -20.26 0.76
N GLU A 1055 -6.31 -19.98 1.35
CA GLU A 1055 -7.40 -20.94 1.55
C GLU A 1055 -8.62 -20.76 0.61
N ALA A 1056 -8.61 -19.81 -0.33
CA ALA A 1056 -9.83 -19.35 -1.04
C ALA A 1056 -9.72 -19.27 -2.57
N GLU A 1057 -9.57 -20.39 -3.29
CA GLU A 1057 -9.46 -20.37 -4.77
C GLU A 1057 -10.69 -19.75 -5.47
N LYS A 1058 -10.46 -18.71 -6.29
CA LYS A 1058 -11.44 -18.19 -7.25
C LYS A 1058 -11.25 -18.91 -8.59
N LEU A 1059 -12.05 -19.97 -8.80
CA LEU A 1059 -12.22 -20.61 -10.11
C LEU A 1059 -13.18 -19.79 -10.98
N TYR A 1060 -12.76 -19.40 -12.19
CA TYR A 1060 -13.63 -18.70 -13.14
C TYR A 1060 -14.29 -19.68 -14.12
N ALA A 1061 -15.51 -19.36 -14.56
CA ALA A 1061 -16.39 -20.29 -15.28
C ALA A 1061 -16.12 -20.38 -16.79
N GLY A 1062 -14.87 -20.66 -17.20
CA GLY A 1062 -14.49 -20.93 -18.60
C GLY A 1062 -14.36 -19.70 -19.52
N ASP A 1063 -15.04 -18.61 -19.20
CA ASP A 1063 -15.09 -17.35 -19.98
C ASP A 1063 -13.94 -16.38 -19.64
N TYR A 1064 -12.71 -16.86 -19.54
CA TYR A 1064 -11.57 -16.05 -19.07
C TYR A 1064 -11.14 -14.99 -20.10
N ILE A 1065 -10.84 -13.78 -19.65
CA ILE A 1065 -10.17 -12.75 -20.48
C ILE A 1065 -8.70 -13.12 -20.75
N GLN A 1066 -8.16 -12.70 -21.90
CA GLN A 1066 -6.70 -12.62 -22.08
C GLN A 1066 -6.23 -11.23 -21.65
N ARG A 1067 -5.09 -11.15 -20.97
CA ARG A 1067 -4.47 -9.88 -20.61
C ARG A 1067 -2.95 -10.02 -20.57
N ASP A 1068 -2.24 -8.94 -20.26
CA ASP A 1068 -0.77 -8.96 -20.19
C ASP A 1068 -0.22 -8.56 -18.81
N THR A 1069 -1.05 -8.04 -17.91
CA THR A 1069 -0.60 -7.64 -16.56
C THR A 1069 -1.57 -8.12 -15.45
N VAL A 1070 -1.15 -9.04 -14.58
CA VAL A 1070 -1.95 -9.60 -13.47
C VAL A 1070 -1.43 -9.14 -12.12
N SER A 1071 -2.32 -8.73 -11.21
CA SER A 1071 -1.92 -8.32 -9.86
C SER A 1071 -2.04 -9.46 -8.85
N VAL A 1072 -1.01 -9.64 -8.02
CA VAL A 1072 -0.94 -10.73 -7.02
C VAL A 1072 -0.82 -10.14 -5.60
N PRO A 1073 -1.79 -10.41 -4.70
CA PRO A 1073 -1.81 -9.88 -3.34
C PRO A 1073 -0.71 -10.43 -2.44
N ALA A 1074 -0.39 -9.68 -1.37
CA ALA A 1074 0.45 -10.15 -0.27
C ALA A 1074 -0.14 -11.42 0.37
N GLY A 1075 0.60 -12.53 0.35
CA GLY A 1075 0.13 -13.83 0.83
C GLY A 1075 -0.88 -14.54 -0.08
N GLY A 1076 -1.14 -14.01 -1.28
CA GLY A 1076 -2.02 -14.59 -2.29
C GLY A 1076 -1.27 -15.17 -3.48
N TRP A 1077 -2.01 -15.62 -4.49
CA TRP A 1077 -1.44 -16.28 -5.66
C TRP A 1077 -2.28 -16.10 -6.92
N ALA A 1078 -1.65 -16.22 -8.09
CA ALA A 1078 -2.32 -16.24 -9.39
C ALA A 1078 -1.70 -17.30 -10.31
N LYS A 1079 -2.57 -18.08 -10.97
CA LYS A 1079 -2.21 -19.06 -12.00
C LYS A 1079 -2.61 -18.50 -13.37
N ILE A 1080 -1.62 -18.12 -14.17
CA ILE A 1080 -1.82 -17.67 -15.54
C ILE A 1080 -1.46 -18.77 -16.54
N ARG A 1081 -2.14 -18.80 -17.69
CA ARG A 1081 -1.84 -19.71 -18.79
C ARG A 1081 -1.53 -18.95 -20.07
N PHE A 1082 -0.51 -19.36 -20.80
CA PHE A 1082 -0.22 -18.88 -22.15
C PHE A 1082 0.20 -20.02 -23.07
N VAL A 1083 0.27 -19.73 -24.37
CA VAL A 1083 0.86 -20.64 -25.36
C VAL A 1083 2.21 -20.07 -25.78
N ALA A 1084 3.25 -20.89 -25.79
CA ALA A 1084 4.59 -20.57 -26.26
C ALA A 1084 4.65 -20.54 -27.80
N ASP A 1085 3.81 -19.70 -28.40
CA ASP A 1085 3.59 -19.57 -29.85
C ASP A 1085 4.55 -18.57 -30.54
N ASN A 1086 5.38 -17.87 -29.77
CA ASN A 1086 6.16 -16.72 -30.22
C ASN A 1086 7.64 -16.87 -29.82
N PRO A 1087 8.51 -17.41 -30.70
CA PRO A 1087 9.93 -17.61 -30.41
C PRO A 1087 10.67 -16.31 -30.11
N GLY A 1088 11.46 -16.29 -29.04
CA GLY A 1088 12.12 -15.09 -28.51
C GLY A 1088 12.55 -15.25 -27.06
N ALA A 1089 13.08 -14.17 -26.47
CA ALA A 1089 13.25 -14.05 -25.01
C ALA A 1089 12.36 -12.91 -24.53
N TRP A 1090 11.51 -13.19 -23.56
CA TRP A 1090 10.45 -12.29 -23.09
C TRP A 1090 10.59 -12.09 -21.59
N PHE A 1091 10.52 -10.85 -21.11
CA PHE A 1091 10.51 -10.61 -19.67
C PHE A 1091 9.18 -11.07 -19.06
N PHE A 1092 9.28 -11.67 -17.88
CA PHE A 1092 8.18 -11.81 -16.94
C PHE A 1092 8.59 -11.19 -15.61
N HIS A 1093 7.99 -10.06 -15.23
CA HIS A 1093 8.51 -9.23 -14.14
C HIS A 1093 7.40 -8.49 -13.39
N CYS A 1094 7.68 -8.05 -12.17
CA CYS A 1094 6.84 -7.07 -11.50
C CYS A 1094 7.02 -5.70 -12.17
N HIS A 1095 5.93 -5.02 -12.50
CA HIS A 1095 5.91 -3.69 -13.14
C HIS A 1095 5.89 -2.54 -12.12
N ILE A 1096 6.14 -2.81 -10.84
CA ILE A 1096 6.63 -1.75 -9.93
C ILE A 1096 8.11 -1.57 -10.28
N GLU A 1097 8.46 -0.42 -10.85
CA GLU A 1097 9.80 -0.11 -11.41
C GLU A 1097 10.92 -0.48 -10.42
N TRP A 1098 10.74 -0.06 -9.16
CA TRP A 1098 11.63 -0.33 -8.04
C TRP A 1098 11.85 -1.84 -7.80
N HIS A 1099 10.78 -2.63 -7.84
CA HIS A 1099 10.88 -4.09 -7.68
C HIS A 1099 11.50 -4.77 -8.91
N MET A 1100 11.26 -4.27 -10.12
CA MET A 1100 11.94 -4.76 -11.32
C MET A 1100 13.45 -4.51 -11.21
N ALA A 1101 13.82 -3.33 -10.73
CA ALA A 1101 15.21 -2.94 -10.50
C ALA A 1101 15.85 -3.84 -9.42
N ASP A 1102 15.18 -4.05 -8.27
CA ASP A 1102 15.53 -5.00 -7.19
C ASP A 1102 15.69 -6.46 -7.68
N GLY A 1103 15.34 -6.76 -8.94
CA GLY A 1103 15.54 -8.05 -9.59
C GLY A 1103 14.31 -8.96 -9.58
N LEU A 1104 13.09 -8.44 -9.36
CA LEU A 1104 11.83 -9.20 -9.41
C LEU A 1104 11.37 -9.47 -10.86
N ALA A 1105 12.25 -10.10 -11.64
CA ALA A 1105 12.05 -10.48 -13.03
C ALA A 1105 12.55 -11.92 -13.27
N VAL A 1106 12.16 -12.50 -14.40
CA VAL A 1106 12.72 -13.72 -14.99
C VAL A 1106 12.65 -13.62 -16.51
N ALA A 1107 13.48 -14.37 -17.23
CA ALA A 1107 13.40 -14.46 -18.70
C ALA A 1107 12.64 -15.73 -19.12
N ILE A 1108 11.62 -15.56 -19.94
CA ILE A 1108 10.90 -16.64 -20.61
C ILE A 1108 11.51 -16.82 -22.01
N ILE A 1109 12.34 -17.83 -22.17
CA ILE A 1109 13.02 -18.17 -23.43
C ILE A 1109 12.18 -19.18 -24.21
N VAL A 1110 11.47 -18.73 -25.24
CA VAL A 1110 10.65 -19.57 -26.11
C VAL A 1110 11.46 -20.01 -27.33
N ALA A 1111 11.67 -21.32 -27.46
CA ALA A 1111 12.10 -22.00 -28.70
C ALA A 1111 13.25 -21.33 -29.48
N PRO A 1112 14.47 -21.21 -28.91
CA PRO A 1112 15.63 -20.62 -29.59
C PRO A 1112 15.96 -21.28 -30.94
N GLU A 1113 15.73 -22.59 -31.07
CA GLU A 1113 15.86 -23.35 -32.31
C GLU A 1113 14.84 -22.95 -33.40
N GLN A 1114 13.66 -22.47 -33.00
CA GLN A 1114 12.61 -22.04 -33.92
C GLN A 1114 12.91 -20.64 -34.51
N LEU A 1115 13.68 -19.78 -33.83
CA LEU A 1115 14.17 -18.52 -34.42
C LEU A 1115 15.01 -18.80 -35.68
N LEU A 1116 16.02 -19.66 -35.59
CA LEU A 1116 16.83 -20.05 -36.75
C LEU A 1116 15.98 -20.73 -37.83
N THR A 1117 15.06 -21.61 -37.42
CA THR A 1117 14.17 -22.33 -38.35
C THR A 1117 13.22 -21.39 -39.10
N ASN A 1118 12.81 -20.28 -38.47
CA ASN A 1118 12.04 -19.19 -39.08
C ASN A 1118 12.89 -18.26 -39.96
N GLY A 1119 14.20 -18.47 -40.06
CA GLY A 1119 15.12 -17.62 -40.81
C GLY A 1119 15.47 -16.30 -40.12
N TYR A 1120 15.23 -16.17 -38.81
CA TYR A 1120 15.60 -14.99 -38.05
C TYR A 1120 17.14 -14.83 -38.01
N ASN A 1121 17.61 -13.61 -38.23
CA ASN A 1121 19.02 -13.24 -38.22
C ASN A 1121 19.15 -11.90 -37.47
N ILE A 1122 20.16 -11.76 -36.59
CA ILE A 1122 20.42 -10.54 -35.81
C ILE A 1122 20.57 -9.34 -36.77
N PRO A 1123 19.69 -8.33 -36.74
CA PRO A 1123 19.75 -7.22 -37.69
C PRO A 1123 21.03 -6.38 -37.56
N GLN A 1124 21.55 -5.88 -38.70
CA GLN A 1124 22.76 -5.06 -38.72
C GLN A 1124 22.60 -3.74 -37.92
N SER A 1125 21.37 -3.24 -37.78
CA SER A 1125 21.04 -2.11 -36.89
C SER A 1125 21.35 -2.44 -35.42
N GLY A 1126 20.86 -3.58 -34.91
CA GLY A 1126 21.12 -4.03 -33.55
C GLY A 1126 22.60 -4.31 -33.28
N GLN A 1127 23.31 -4.91 -34.24
CA GLN A 1127 24.77 -5.10 -34.14
C GLN A 1127 25.51 -3.75 -34.00
N LYS A 1128 25.21 -2.78 -34.87
CA LYS A 1128 25.80 -1.43 -34.82
C LYS A 1128 25.44 -0.66 -33.55
N GLN A 1129 24.24 -0.85 -33.00
CA GLN A 1129 23.81 -0.27 -31.74
C GLN A 1129 24.64 -0.80 -30.57
N CYS A 1130 24.85 -2.12 -30.49
CA CYS A 1130 25.70 -2.72 -29.47
C CYS A 1130 27.17 -2.28 -29.61
N GLU A 1131 27.71 -2.19 -30.83
CA GLU A 1131 29.05 -1.60 -31.07
C GLU A 1131 29.13 -0.14 -30.60
N ALA A 1132 28.09 0.67 -30.83
CA ALA A 1132 28.06 2.07 -30.41
C ALA A 1132 28.00 2.21 -28.87
N LEU A 1133 27.22 1.35 -28.20
CA LEU A 1133 27.15 1.30 -26.73
C LEU A 1133 28.47 0.85 -26.10
N GLN A 1134 29.12 -0.16 -26.67
CA GLN A 1134 30.47 -0.58 -26.25
C GLN A 1134 31.48 0.57 -26.39
N ARG A 1135 31.49 1.27 -27.53
CA ARG A 1135 32.36 2.44 -27.74
C ARG A 1135 32.11 3.53 -26.69
N PHE A 1136 30.84 3.90 -26.47
CA PHE A 1136 30.45 4.90 -25.47
C PHE A 1136 31.00 4.55 -24.09
N ASN A 1137 30.74 3.33 -23.60
CA ASN A 1137 31.21 2.86 -22.30
C ASN A 1137 32.76 2.84 -22.20
N THR A 1138 33.48 2.51 -23.26
CA THR A 1138 34.96 2.58 -23.26
C THR A 1138 35.54 4.00 -23.27
N THR A 1139 34.71 5.03 -23.48
CA THR A 1139 35.12 6.45 -23.50
C THR A 1139 34.59 7.26 -22.30
N TYR A 1140 33.73 6.67 -21.47
CA TYR A 1140 33.09 7.34 -20.34
C TYR A 1140 33.80 6.98 -19.03
N ASP A 1141 34.61 7.89 -18.51
CA ASP A 1141 35.26 7.75 -17.20
C ASP A 1141 34.22 8.07 -16.10
N PRO A 1142 33.83 7.13 -15.22
CA PRO A 1142 32.71 7.30 -14.28
C PRO A 1142 32.98 8.25 -13.11
N VAL A 1143 33.96 9.14 -13.23
CA VAL A 1143 34.19 10.23 -12.27
C VAL A 1143 33.02 11.22 -12.34
N LEU A 1144 32.12 11.11 -11.36
CA LEU A 1144 31.00 12.01 -11.09
C LEU A 1144 31.31 13.48 -11.45
N PRO A 1145 30.53 14.14 -12.34
CA PRO A 1145 30.77 15.52 -12.74
C PRO A 1145 30.74 16.49 -11.56
N SER A 1146 31.93 16.92 -11.11
CA SER A 1146 32.07 17.80 -9.96
C SER A 1146 31.91 19.28 -10.33
N ASN A 1147 30.66 19.75 -10.47
CA ASN A 1147 30.24 21.16 -10.41
C ASN A 1147 28.77 21.30 -9.99
#